data_AF-A0A084G4E8-F1
#
_entry.id   AF-A0A084G4E8-F1
#
_cell.length_a   1.000
_cell.length_b   1.000
_cell.length_c   1.000
_cell.angle_alpha   90.00
_cell.angle_beta   90.00
_cell.angle_gamma   90.00
#
_symmetry.space_group_name_H-M   'P 1'
#
loop_
_entity.id
_entity.type
_entity.pdbx_description
1 polymer ?
#
loop_
_entity_poly.entity_id
_entity_poly.type
_entity_poly.pdbx_seq_one_letter_code
_entity_poly.pdbx_strand_id
1 'polypeptide(L)'
;MAEEKKLRDNVPRVKRFNALGTTIFVGLRAADAFLQTYLIRNGWAANFITRLGGQPVLPTTVFTTEGGLQPYYHVISLMAAGSSIKQIATMLYVSEQEMPPREATAISAFNTIINSLNTLFSLWVLTSQAPAPGPLESLLQSPAVMIGIGLYVAGISTEMISELQRTFFKRNPSNKGKPYANGLFSLARHINYGGYTIWRSAYAFTSGGWPWGLAVFSFFFYDFASRGVPVLDQADEDCVYPSSRQTATGKRKQLRDLEARIDQLQNQFNSFTAKFHADAEADIDTDIDIDTGSPSTTTQRLAPASEFGGHASQSSSSVANTVDCATFVPELSNIIEQLPDSDPNLQEELLDQSDPSTCDAFMPLVKPPQDWTEFEERRRTWWVGFSADCLVAATTGLPLLNNVKHPSNFLPAPEDNFSSGREVVTTTLDDALKDPATRPSIFGLRVILSHLFCQSVEARSAPCPWDGVNGTIADSYWSRHVEIDNSLGVVSSLLPELSPPYRCQHSVFVNILFHVATICLHNAVIRKARNDGCPVPEEIVRQSLDQVFAASDKIIQLLSVWQGLKIALRNPILVFLVYTTALVFIERSVQEENLDCRNKALFLFNLLNSVVETHPVAKMQAARLAADLEKAGIDPSAQTELGVS
;
A
#
# COMPACT_ATOMS: atom_id res chain seq x y z
N MET A 1 -6.00 19.44 29.92
CA MET A 1 -5.55 20.14 28.69
C MET A 1 -4.28 19.45 28.24
N ALA A 2 -4.33 18.69 27.14
CA ALA A 2 -3.12 18.16 26.54
C ALA A 2 -2.38 19.34 25.91
N GLU A 3 -1.14 19.55 26.33
CA GLU A 3 -0.25 20.58 25.79
C GLU A 3 -0.03 20.27 24.30
N GLU A 4 -0.56 21.12 23.42
CA GLU A 4 -0.49 20.94 21.98
C GLU A 4 0.99 20.82 21.57
N LYS A 5 1.42 19.64 21.10
CA LYS A 5 2.82 19.36 20.79
C LYS A 5 3.29 20.29 19.67
N LYS A 6 4.01 21.34 20.06
CA LYS A 6 4.53 22.37 19.16
C LYS A 6 5.39 21.70 18.08
N LEU A 7 4.95 21.75 16.83
CA LEU A 7 5.72 21.17 15.73
C LEU A 7 7.06 21.91 15.61
N ARG A 8 8.14 21.14 15.46
CA ARG A 8 9.49 21.68 15.33
C ARG A 8 9.72 22.22 13.92
N ASP A 9 9.80 23.55 13.80
CA ASP A 9 10.34 24.20 12.60
C ASP A 9 11.86 24.39 12.73
N ASN A 10 12.58 24.29 11.62
CA ASN A 10 14.04 24.45 11.58
C ASN A 10 14.45 25.92 11.46
N VAL A 11 13.54 26.79 11.02
CA VAL A 11 13.77 28.23 10.87
C VAL A 11 12.56 28.97 11.48
N PRO A 12 12.77 30.08 12.20
CA PRO A 12 11.66 30.87 12.72
C PRO A 12 10.81 31.46 11.60
N ARG A 13 9.48 31.34 11.69
CA ARG A 13 8.54 31.95 10.73
C ARG A 13 8.29 33.45 10.96
N VAL A 14 9.23 34.12 11.60
CA VAL A 14 9.17 35.55 11.88
C VAL A 14 9.65 36.30 10.64
N LYS A 15 8.81 37.19 10.10
CA LYS A 15 9.18 38.05 8.98
C LYS A 15 10.11 39.17 9.45
N ARG A 16 11.41 38.91 9.46
CA ARG A 16 12.44 39.86 9.88
C ARG A 16 13.75 39.58 9.15
N PHE A 17 14.44 40.63 8.73
CA PHE A 17 15.79 40.48 8.19
C PHE A 17 16.84 40.38 9.32
N ASN A 18 17.71 39.36 9.25
CA ASN A 18 18.84 39.19 10.15
C ASN A 18 20.15 39.22 9.34
N ALA A 19 20.82 40.37 9.35
CA ALA A 19 22.01 40.61 8.53
C ALA A 19 23.16 39.65 8.88
N LEU A 20 23.38 39.37 10.17
CA LEU A 20 24.47 38.53 10.63
C LEU A 20 24.27 37.08 10.17
N GLY A 21 23.11 36.48 10.45
CA GLY A 21 22.86 35.09 10.05
C GLY A 21 22.74 34.93 8.53
N THR A 22 22.19 35.92 7.82
CA THR A 22 22.20 35.96 6.35
C THR A 22 23.63 35.96 5.80
N THR A 23 24.51 36.80 6.35
CA THR A 23 25.92 36.88 5.92
C THR A 23 26.67 35.59 6.20
N ILE A 24 26.48 34.98 7.37
CA ILE A 24 27.05 33.67 7.72
C ILE A 24 26.59 32.60 6.73
N PHE A 25 25.28 32.52 6.46
CA PHE A 25 24.72 31.55 5.53
C PHE A 25 25.31 31.71 4.13
N VAL A 26 25.30 32.94 3.58
CA VAL A 26 25.84 33.22 2.24
C VAL A 26 27.33 32.90 2.17
N GLY A 27 28.11 33.30 3.17
CA GLY A 27 29.55 33.03 3.24
C GLY A 27 29.86 31.54 3.29
N LEU A 28 29.20 30.78 4.16
CA LEU A 28 29.41 29.33 4.29
C LEU A 28 28.98 28.57 3.04
N ARG A 29 27.84 28.93 2.42
CA ARG A 29 27.40 28.29 1.17
C ARG A 29 28.31 28.62 -0.01
N ALA A 30 28.85 29.84 -0.07
CA ALA A 30 29.84 30.20 -1.09
C ALA A 30 31.13 29.41 -0.88
N ALA A 31 31.64 29.33 0.35
CA ALA A 31 32.82 28.54 0.70
C ALA A 31 32.67 27.06 0.34
N ASP A 32 31.48 26.47 0.54
CA ASP A 32 31.19 25.08 0.17
C ASP A 32 31.44 24.79 -1.31
N ALA A 33 31.04 25.69 -2.22
CA ALA A 33 31.23 25.47 -3.66
C ALA A 33 32.72 25.31 -4.02
N PHE A 34 33.59 26.09 -3.37
CA PHE A 34 35.04 25.97 -3.51
C PHE A 34 35.58 24.72 -2.82
N LEU A 35 35.10 24.42 -1.61
CA LEU A 35 35.52 23.24 -0.85
C LEU A 35 35.28 21.95 -1.62
N GLN A 36 34.12 21.77 -2.25
CA GLN A 36 33.81 20.53 -2.99
C GLN A 36 34.78 20.30 -4.16
N THR A 37 35.10 21.36 -4.90
CA THR A 37 36.10 21.28 -5.99
C THR A 37 37.51 21.01 -5.43
N TYR A 38 37.83 21.61 -4.28
CA TYR A 38 39.11 21.44 -3.60
C TYR A 38 39.31 19.99 -3.11
N LEU A 39 38.26 19.36 -2.56
CA LEU A 39 38.28 17.97 -2.07
C LEU A 39 38.60 16.95 -3.18
N ILE A 40 38.10 17.19 -4.40
CA ILE A 40 38.40 16.37 -5.59
C ILE A 40 39.84 16.60 -6.04
N ARG A 41 40.23 17.86 -6.26
CA ARG A 41 41.52 18.21 -6.90
C ARG A 41 42.74 17.88 -6.06
N ASN A 42 42.68 18.04 -4.74
CA ASN A 42 43.85 17.92 -3.87
C ASN A 42 44.01 16.52 -3.26
N GLY A 43 43.23 15.53 -3.73
CA GLY A 43 43.31 14.15 -3.26
C GLY A 43 42.83 13.93 -1.82
N TRP A 44 42.24 14.94 -1.15
CA TRP A 44 41.73 14.80 0.22
C TRP A 44 40.64 13.73 0.32
N ALA A 45 39.68 13.76 -0.60
CA ALA A 45 38.62 12.76 -0.66
C ALA A 45 39.17 11.36 -0.95
N ALA A 46 40.09 11.24 -1.91
CA ALA A 46 40.74 9.97 -2.24
C ALA A 46 41.54 9.40 -1.05
N ASN A 47 42.34 10.24 -0.38
CA ASN A 47 43.11 9.87 0.80
C ASN A 47 42.21 9.45 1.98
N PHE A 48 41.07 10.11 2.14
CA PHE A 48 40.09 9.74 3.17
C PHE A 48 39.50 8.34 2.90
N ILE A 49 39.16 8.04 1.64
CA ILE A 49 38.69 6.70 1.23
C ILE A 49 39.76 5.64 1.56
N THR A 50 41.01 5.88 1.20
CA THR A 50 42.13 4.97 1.52
C THR A 50 42.29 4.74 3.02
N ARG A 51 42.15 5.80 3.84
CA ARG A 51 42.21 5.69 5.31
C ARG A 51 41.08 4.86 5.91
N LEU A 52 39.92 4.83 5.26
CA LEU A 52 38.80 3.95 5.63
C LEU A 52 38.97 2.51 5.11
N GLY A 53 40.10 2.18 4.48
CA GLY A 53 40.35 0.87 3.88
C GLY A 53 39.67 0.69 2.51
N GLY A 54 39.07 1.74 1.95
CA GLY A 54 38.47 1.73 0.64
C GLY A 54 39.47 1.96 -0.49
N GLN A 55 39.04 1.74 -1.73
CA GLN A 55 39.82 2.05 -2.92
C GLN A 55 39.21 3.25 -3.64
N PRO A 56 39.96 4.37 -3.77
CA PRO A 56 39.53 5.47 -4.61
C PRO A 56 39.69 5.12 -6.09
N VAL A 57 38.90 5.76 -6.95
CA VAL A 57 39.07 5.69 -8.40
C VAL A 57 40.48 6.12 -8.81
N LEU A 58 40.97 5.56 -9.92
CA LEU A 58 42.30 5.87 -10.43
C LEU A 58 42.44 7.37 -10.77
N PRO A 59 43.60 8.00 -10.51
CA PRO A 59 43.82 9.41 -10.84
C PRO A 59 43.56 9.75 -12.32
N THR A 60 43.82 8.81 -13.24
CA THR A 60 43.54 8.95 -14.68
C THR A 60 42.04 9.05 -15.01
N THR A 61 41.18 8.55 -14.11
CA THR A 61 39.72 8.68 -14.22
C THR A 61 39.24 10.03 -13.69
N VAL A 62 40.00 10.68 -12.81
CA VAL A 62 39.64 11.98 -12.21
C VAL A 62 40.21 13.14 -13.00
N PHE A 63 41.45 13.01 -13.48
CA PHE A 63 42.21 14.08 -14.13
C PHE A 63 42.49 13.77 -15.59
N THR A 64 42.50 14.82 -16.42
CA THR A 64 42.99 14.76 -17.80
C THR A 64 44.53 14.78 -17.80
N THR A 65 45.14 14.46 -18.95
CA THR A 65 46.59 14.52 -19.13
C THR A 65 47.16 15.93 -18.93
N GLU A 66 46.34 16.97 -19.13
CA GLU A 66 46.69 18.38 -18.91
C GLU A 66 46.49 18.85 -17.46
N GLY A 67 46.08 17.96 -16.54
CA GLY A 67 45.79 18.29 -15.15
C GLY A 67 44.42 18.95 -14.92
N GLY A 68 43.56 18.97 -15.94
CA GLY A 68 42.14 19.32 -15.84
C GLY A 68 41.33 18.23 -15.14
N LEU A 69 40.08 18.50 -14.78
CA LEU A 69 39.17 17.45 -14.30
C LEU A 69 38.52 16.77 -15.51
N GLN A 70 38.27 15.46 -15.40
CA GLN A 70 37.47 14.75 -16.40
C GLN A 70 36.02 15.29 -16.39
N PRO A 71 35.28 15.22 -17.51
CA PRO A 71 33.95 15.84 -17.65
C PRO A 71 32.96 15.46 -16.54
N TYR A 72 32.99 14.21 -16.07
CA TYR A 72 32.14 13.75 -14.97
C TYR A 72 32.39 14.51 -13.66
N TYR A 73 33.65 14.77 -13.30
CA TYR A 73 33.98 15.51 -12.07
C TYR A 73 33.72 17.01 -12.19
N HIS A 74 33.72 17.54 -13.41
CA HIS A 74 33.15 18.87 -13.66
C HIS A 74 31.66 18.90 -13.36
N VAL A 75 30.88 17.90 -13.78
CA VAL A 75 29.45 17.80 -13.46
C VAL A 75 29.22 17.71 -11.94
N ILE A 76 29.96 16.86 -11.22
CA ILE A 76 29.85 16.76 -9.76
C ILE A 76 30.13 18.12 -9.09
N SER A 77 31.20 18.80 -9.52
CA SER A 77 31.54 20.14 -9.00
C SER A 77 30.47 21.19 -9.34
N LEU A 78 29.87 21.13 -10.53
CA LEU A 78 28.79 22.02 -10.96
C LEU A 78 27.49 21.76 -10.20
N MET A 79 27.18 20.51 -9.84
CA MET A 79 26.04 20.19 -8.98
C MET A 79 26.24 20.75 -7.57
N ALA A 80 27.44 20.62 -6.99
CA ALA A 80 27.76 21.29 -5.73
C ALA A 80 27.58 22.82 -5.82
N ALA A 81 28.20 23.45 -6.83
CA ALA A 81 28.13 24.89 -7.03
C ALA A 81 26.69 25.37 -7.27
N GLY A 82 25.93 24.67 -8.12
CA GLY A 82 24.53 24.98 -8.40
C GLY A 82 23.67 24.92 -7.13
N SER A 83 23.90 23.93 -6.26
CA SER A 83 23.20 23.84 -4.97
C SER A 83 23.46 25.05 -4.08
N SER A 84 24.73 25.49 -3.99
CA SER A 84 25.14 26.69 -3.23
C SER A 84 24.54 27.96 -3.82
N ILE A 85 24.68 28.16 -5.13
CA ILE A 85 24.17 29.34 -5.83
C ILE A 85 22.66 29.47 -5.63
N LYS A 86 21.90 28.38 -5.82
CA LYS A 86 20.45 28.38 -5.64
C LYS A 86 20.06 28.70 -4.20
N GLN A 87 20.76 28.13 -3.21
CA GLN A 87 20.47 28.42 -1.79
C GLN A 87 20.83 29.86 -1.41
N ILE A 88 21.93 30.41 -1.93
CA ILE A 88 22.28 31.83 -1.77
C ILE A 88 21.20 32.71 -2.41
N ALA A 89 20.78 32.40 -3.64
CA ALA A 89 19.71 33.13 -4.32
C ALA A 89 18.39 33.07 -3.56
N THR A 90 18.05 31.90 -2.99
CA THR A 90 16.87 31.74 -2.14
C THR A 90 16.96 32.64 -0.91
N MET A 91 18.12 32.68 -0.24
CA MET A 91 18.33 33.53 0.93
C MET A 91 18.18 35.02 0.60
N LEU A 92 18.70 35.46 -0.55
CA LEU A 92 18.75 36.87 -0.92
C LEU A 92 17.45 37.39 -1.55
N TYR A 93 16.73 36.56 -2.31
CA TYR A 93 15.61 37.02 -3.15
C TYR A 93 14.24 36.45 -2.77
N VAL A 94 14.20 35.30 -2.10
CA VAL A 94 12.97 34.57 -1.79
C VAL A 94 12.65 34.60 -0.29
N SER A 95 13.67 34.46 0.57
CA SER A 95 13.48 34.35 2.01
C SER A 95 13.01 35.68 2.62
N GLU A 96 11.80 35.68 3.17
CA GLU A 96 11.26 36.78 3.99
C GLU A 96 11.44 36.51 5.50
N GLN A 97 11.88 35.31 5.86
CA GLN A 97 11.99 34.86 7.24
C GLN A 97 13.36 35.20 7.85
N GLU A 98 13.37 35.33 9.17
CA GLU A 98 14.61 35.51 9.91
C GLU A 98 15.49 34.28 9.78
N MET A 99 16.78 34.51 9.49
CA MET A 99 17.82 33.49 9.51
C MET A 99 18.77 33.78 10.67
N PRO A 100 18.61 33.16 11.85
CA PRO A 100 19.53 33.40 12.96
C PRO A 100 20.86 32.68 12.76
N PRO A 101 21.97 33.16 13.36
CA PRO A 101 23.33 32.64 13.12
C PRO A 101 23.52 31.15 13.37
N ARG A 102 22.83 30.60 14.38
CA ARG A 102 22.94 29.20 14.75
C ARG A 102 22.34 28.30 13.67
N GLU A 103 21.14 28.62 13.22
CA GLU A 103 20.41 27.92 12.16
C GLU A 103 21.13 28.08 10.82
N ALA A 104 21.64 29.28 10.52
CA ALA A 104 22.47 29.54 9.36
C ALA A 104 23.68 28.61 9.28
N THR A 105 24.39 28.46 10.40
CA THR A 105 25.57 27.59 10.52
C THR A 105 25.17 26.12 10.41
N ALA A 106 24.14 25.68 11.14
CA ALA A 106 23.68 24.30 11.14
C ALA A 106 23.21 23.85 9.76
N ILE A 107 22.40 24.66 9.06
CA ILE A 107 21.90 24.34 7.72
C ILE A 107 23.07 24.32 6.73
N SER A 108 24.00 25.26 6.81
CA SER A 108 25.17 25.29 5.92
C SER A 108 26.07 24.07 6.12
N ALA A 109 26.35 23.71 7.38
CA ALA A 109 27.14 22.52 7.73
C ALA A 109 26.47 21.23 7.22
N PHE A 110 25.16 21.07 7.41
CA PHE A 110 24.41 19.93 6.89
C PHE A 110 24.53 19.82 5.36
N ASN A 111 24.40 20.93 4.63
CA ASN A 111 24.57 20.93 3.18
C ASN A 111 25.99 20.55 2.76
N THR A 112 27.00 21.11 3.44
CA THR A 112 28.40 20.77 3.19
C THR A 112 28.70 19.30 3.47
N ILE A 113 28.14 18.71 4.53
CA ILE A 113 28.32 17.28 4.82
C ILE A 113 27.75 16.42 3.70
N ILE A 114 26.50 16.66 3.29
CA ILE A 114 25.87 15.87 2.21
C ILE A 114 26.62 16.06 0.87
N ASN A 115 27.04 17.29 0.55
CA ASN A 115 27.83 17.54 -0.66
C ASN A 115 29.21 16.85 -0.59
N SER A 116 29.85 16.83 0.57
CA SER A 116 31.12 16.10 0.77
C SER A 116 30.94 14.59 0.67
N LEU A 117 29.83 14.03 1.15
CA LEU A 117 29.48 12.61 0.95
C LEU A 117 29.28 12.29 -0.53
N ASN A 118 28.59 13.16 -1.28
CA ASN A 118 28.48 13.03 -2.74
C ASN A 118 29.87 13.03 -3.41
N THR A 119 30.73 13.97 -3.03
CA THR A 119 32.11 14.03 -3.52
C THR A 119 32.87 12.75 -3.21
N LEU A 120 32.78 12.24 -1.97
CA LEU A 120 33.43 10.99 -1.56
C LEU A 120 32.92 9.78 -2.36
N PHE A 121 31.60 9.59 -2.46
CA PHE A 121 31.03 8.47 -3.20
C PHE A 121 31.27 8.55 -4.70
N SER A 122 31.42 9.76 -5.26
CA SER A 122 31.84 9.94 -6.65
C SER A 122 33.27 9.47 -6.91
N LEU A 123 34.10 9.38 -5.88
CA LEU A 123 35.50 8.98 -5.96
C LEU A 123 35.75 7.57 -5.43
N TRP A 124 34.75 6.88 -4.87
CA TRP A 124 34.92 5.54 -4.33
C TRP A 124 34.56 4.49 -5.39
N VAL A 125 35.48 3.58 -5.71
CA VAL A 125 35.29 2.54 -6.75
C VAL A 125 33.97 1.77 -6.62
N LEU A 126 33.52 1.50 -5.39
CA LEU A 126 32.29 0.72 -5.14
C LEU A 126 31.00 1.47 -5.46
N THR A 127 31.01 2.80 -5.44
CA THR A 127 29.79 3.62 -5.56
C THR A 127 29.80 4.54 -6.78
N SER A 128 30.99 4.92 -7.24
CA SER A 128 31.16 5.92 -8.29
C SER A 128 30.42 5.55 -9.57
N GLN A 129 29.73 6.53 -10.16
CA GLN A 129 29.12 6.42 -11.48
C GLN A 129 30.01 6.99 -12.59
N ALA A 130 31.29 7.24 -12.30
CA ALA A 130 32.22 7.80 -13.28
C ALA A 130 32.34 6.86 -14.50
N PRO A 131 32.09 7.35 -15.73
CA PRO A 131 32.35 6.56 -16.93
C PRO A 131 33.86 6.38 -17.12
N ALA A 132 34.23 5.53 -18.10
CA ALA A 132 35.63 5.41 -18.50
C ALA A 132 36.22 6.78 -18.88
N PRO A 133 37.50 7.06 -18.54
CA PRO A 133 38.13 8.33 -18.86
C PRO A 133 38.08 8.60 -20.37
N GLY A 134 37.69 9.81 -20.77
CA GLY A 134 37.49 10.12 -22.17
C GLY A 134 36.88 11.50 -22.41
N PRO A 135 36.58 11.85 -23.67
CA PRO A 135 35.96 13.12 -24.04
C PRO A 135 34.53 13.22 -23.48
N LEU A 136 33.92 14.40 -23.63
CA LEU A 136 32.53 14.66 -23.21
C LEU A 136 31.53 13.62 -23.75
N GLU A 137 31.79 13.06 -24.93
CA GLU A 137 30.99 12.00 -25.55
C GLU A 137 30.84 10.76 -24.64
N SER A 138 31.91 10.38 -23.91
CA SER A 138 31.87 9.26 -22.97
C SER A 138 30.89 9.50 -21.81
N LEU A 139 30.72 10.76 -21.40
CA LEU A 139 29.72 11.15 -20.41
C LEU A 139 28.31 11.11 -21.00
N LEU A 140 28.12 11.63 -22.21
CA LEU A 140 26.82 11.66 -22.88
C LEU A 140 26.27 10.25 -23.18
N GLN A 141 27.16 9.27 -23.39
CA GLN A 141 26.81 7.87 -23.59
C GLN A 141 26.46 7.14 -22.29
N SER A 142 26.71 7.71 -21.11
CA SER A 142 26.36 7.10 -19.82
C SER A 142 24.90 7.40 -19.46
N PRO A 143 23.97 6.43 -19.57
CA PRO A 143 22.54 6.70 -19.37
C PRO A 143 22.24 7.11 -17.92
N ALA A 144 22.91 6.47 -16.95
CA ALA A 144 22.75 6.78 -15.54
C ALA A 144 23.16 8.23 -15.23
N VAL A 145 24.34 8.66 -15.70
CA VAL A 145 24.82 10.03 -15.46
C VAL A 145 23.90 11.05 -16.14
N MET A 146 23.42 10.78 -17.36
CA MET A 146 22.50 11.67 -18.07
C MET A 146 21.12 11.77 -17.39
N ILE A 147 20.57 10.66 -16.90
CA ILE A 147 19.34 10.66 -16.09
C ILE A 147 19.54 11.49 -14.82
N GLY A 148 20.68 11.31 -14.13
CA GLY A 148 21.03 12.06 -12.94
C GLY A 148 21.15 13.56 -13.18
N ILE A 149 21.84 13.98 -14.25
CA ILE A 149 21.93 15.38 -14.68
C ILE A 149 20.54 15.94 -15.00
N GLY A 150 19.75 15.22 -15.79
CA GLY A 150 18.41 15.65 -16.20
C GLY A 150 17.48 15.87 -14.99
N LEU A 151 17.43 14.91 -14.07
CA LEU A 151 16.63 15.01 -12.85
C LEU A 151 17.15 16.10 -11.90
N TYR A 152 18.46 16.29 -11.79
CA TYR A 152 19.04 17.38 -11.01
C TYR A 152 18.59 18.74 -11.54
N VAL A 153 18.76 18.98 -12.85
CA VAL A 153 18.37 20.24 -13.49
C VAL A 153 16.86 20.46 -13.41
N ALA A 154 16.06 19.44 -13.65
CA ALA A 154 14.61 19.53 -13.54
C ALA A 154 14.15 19.84 -12.10
N GLY A 155 14.70 19.14 -11.10
CA GLY A 155 14.36 19.31 -9.70
C GLY A 155 14.77 20.69 -9.15
N ILE A 156 16.01 21.11 -9.40
CA ILE A 156 16.53 22.39 -8.87
C ILE A 156 15.81 23.58 -9.51
N SER A 157 15.47 23.46 -10.80
CA SER A 157 14.70 24.46 -11.54
C SER A 157 13.24 24.48 -11.06
N THR A 158 12.61 23.33 -10.85
CA THR A 158 11.24 23.24 -10.31
C THR A 158 11.14 23.90 -8.94
N GLU A 159 12.09 23.62 -8.03
CA GLU A 159 12.14 24.28 -6.73
C GLU A 159 12.29 25.80 -6.88
N MET A 160 13.30 26.27 -7.62
CA MET A 160 13.58 27.70 -7.71
C MET A 160 12.46 28.48 -8.43
N ILE A 161 11.96 27.97 -9.56
CA ILE A 161 10.92 28.63 -10.35
C ILE A 161 9.61 28.69 -9.56
N SER A 162 9.24 27.61 -8.88
CA SER A 162 8.00 27.61 -8.07
C SER A 162 8.09 28.64 -6.94
N GLU A 163 9.21 28.70 -6.23
CA GLU A 163 9.43 29.71 -5.18
C GLU A 163 9.37 31.14 -5.72
N LEU A 164 10.05 31.41 -6.84
CA LEU A 164 9.99 32.72 -7.50
C LEU A 164 8.56 33.10 -7.90
N GLN A 165 7.82 32.19 -8.54
CA GLN A 165 6.42 32.39 -8.91
C GLN A 165 5.57 32.81 -7.70
N ARG A 166 5.75 32.11 -6.56
CA ARG A 166 5.05 32.41 -5.31
C ARG A 166 5.49 33.75 -4.71
N THR A 167 6.78 34.05 -4.70
CA THR A 167 7.33 35.33 -4.21
C THR A 167 6.81 36.51 -5.03
N PHE A 168 6.82 36.42 -6.36
CA PHE A 168 6.29 37.47 -7.23
C PHE A 168 4.80 37.71 -7.00
N PHE A 169 4.01 36.65 -6.83
CA PHE A 169 2.60 36.77 -6.49
C PHE A 169 2.38 37.47 -5.14
N LYS A 170 3.13 37.08 -4.11
CA LYS A 170 2.99 37.64 -2.75
C LYS A 170 3.51 39.08 -2.60
N ARG A 171 4.38 39.55 -3.49
CA ARG A 171 4.84 40.96 -3.52
C ARG A 171 3.72 41.96 -3.82
N ASN A 172 2.66 41.54 -4.51
CA ASN A 172 1.52 42.42 -4.78
C ASN A 172 0.65 42.59 -3.52
N PRO A 173 0.45 43.82 -3.00
CA PRO A 173 -0.36 44.05 -1.80
C PRO A 173 -1.80 43.54 -1.91
N SER A 174 -2.37 43.48 -3.12
CA SER A 174 -3.72 42.95 -3.37
C SER A 174 -3.86 41.43 -3.16
N ASN A 175 -2.72 40.73 -3.00
CA ASN A 175 -2.64 39.29 -2.75
C ASN A 175 -2.34 38.95 -1.29
N LYS A 176 -2.31 39.94 -0.38
CA LYS A 176 -2.13 39.69 1.06
C LYS A 176 -3.20 38.71 1.56
N GLY A 177 -2.76 37.68 2.29
CA GLY A 177 -3.62 36.62 2.83
C GLY A 177 -4.14 35.60 1.79
N LYS A 178 -3.80 35.74 0.50
CA LYS A 178 -4.23 34.79 -0.54
C LYS A 178 -3.18 33.71 -0.78
N PRO A 179 -3.57 32.43 -0.87
CA PRO A 179 -2.66 31.37 -1.28
C PRO A 179 -2.31 31.48 -2.78
N TYR A 180 -1.09 31.09 -3.14
CA TYR A 180 -0.68 30.99 -4.53
C TYR A 180 -0.94 29.57 -5.06
N ALA A 181 -1.80 29.44 -6.07
CA ALA A 181 -2.21 28.14 -6.63
C ALA A 181 -2.02 28.02 -8.16
N ASN A 182 -1.40 29.01 -8.79
CA ASN A 182 -1.14 29.02 -10.24
C ASN A 182 0.25 28.46 -10.57
N GLY A 183 0.61 28.43 -11.85
CA GLY A 183 1.94 28.01 -12.29
C GLY A 183 2.26 26.58 -11.86
N LEU A 184 3.46 26.34 -11.34
CA LEU A 184 3.86 25.01 -10.87
C LEU A 184 3.05 24.53 -9.65
N PHE A 185 2.56 25.46 -8.82
CA PHE A 185 1.70 25.13 -7.68
C PHE A 185 0.29 24.65 -8.11
N SER A 186 -0.06 24.82 -9.39
CA SER A 186 -1.29 24.21 -9.92
C SER A 186 -1.21 22.69 -9.97
N LEU A 187 -0.01 22.12 -10.12
CA LEU A 187 0.26 20.68 -10.25
C LEU A 187 0.35 19.97 -8.89
N ALA A 188 0.95 20.61 -7.89
CA ALA A 188 1.06 20.06 -6.53
C ALA A 188 1.14 21.15 -5.46
N ARG A 189 0.55 20.90 -4.28
CA ARG A 189 0.52 21.84 -3.14
C ARG A 189 1.92 22.19 -2.62
N HIS A 190 2.83 21.22 -2.60
CA HIS A 190 4.23 21.39 -2.18
C HIS A 190 5.20 21.02 -3.31
N ILE A 191 4.96 21.55 -4.51
CA ILE A 191 5.78 21.26 -5.71
C ILE A 191 7.27 21.63 -5.50
N ASN A 192 7.54 22.66 -4.70
CA ASN A 192 8.86 23.09 -4.30
C ASN A 192 9.62 22.01 -3.50
N TYR A 193 8.94 21.33 -2.56
CA TYR A 193 9.52 20.23 -1.79
C TYR A 193 9.78 19.01 -2.67
N GLY A 194 8.87 18.71 -3.60
CA GLY A 194 9.09 17.70 -4.63
C GLY A 194 10.34 17.98 -5.46
N GLY A 195 10.48 19.22 -5.95
CA GLY A 195 11.69 19.68 -6.66
C GLY A 195 12.96 19.50 -5.82
N TYR A 196 12.92 19.91 -4.54
CA TYR A 196 14.05 19.77 -3.62
C TYR A 196 14.49 18.32 -3.46
N THR A 197 13.55 17.42 -3.14
CA THR A 197 13.83 16.00 -2.96
C THR A 197 14.43 15.38 -4.22
N ILE A 198 13.90 15.73 -5.40
CA ILE A 198 14.37 15.21 -6.69
C ILE A 198 15.82 15.62 -6.94
N TRP A 199 16.18 16.92 -6.86
CA TRP A 199 17.55 17.30 -7.21
C TRP A 199 18.59 16.82 -6.20
N ARG A 200 18.23 16.72 -4.91
CA ARG A 200 19.13 16.13 -3.89
C ARG A 200 19.39 14.66 -4.17
N SER A 201 18.32 13.91 -4.44
CA SER A 201 18.42 12.50 -4.78
C SER A 201 19.17 12.29 -6.10
N ALA A 202 18.93 13.12 -7.11
CA ALA A 202 19.62 13.04 -8.39
C ALA A 202 21.11 13.37 -8.29
N TYR A 203 21.49 14.34 -7.46
CA TYR A 203 22.90 14.61 -7.19
C TYR A 203 23.56 13.40 -6.51
N ALA A 204 22.93 12.85 -5.48
CA ALA A 204 23.40 11.64 -4.81
C ALA A 204 23.48 10.43 -5.77
N PHE A 205 22.48 10.24 -6.62
CA PHE A 205 22.45 9.19 -7.64
C PHE A 205 23.61 9.33 -8.62
N THR A 206 23.84 10.54 -9.14
CA THR A 206 24.92 10.83 -10.09
C THR A 206 26.29 10.58 -9.45
N SER A 207 26.43 10.77 -8.15
CA SER A 207 27.68 10.55 -7.41
C SER A 207 27.91 9.10 -7.00
N GLY A 208 26.94 8.47 -6.33
CA GLY A 208 27.08 7.21 -5.59
C GLY A 208 26.13 6.10 -6.03
N GLY A 209 25.44 6.27 -7.16
CA GLY A 209 24.53 5.27 -7.72
C GLY A 209 23.15 5.23 -7.05
N TRP A 210 22.32 4.29 -7.51
CA TRP A 210 20.92 4.17 -7.08
C TRP A 210 20.72 3.95 -5.57
N PRO A 211 21.57 3.21 -4.82
CA PRO A 211 21.34 3.03 -3.39
C PRO A 211 21.47 4.35 -2.63
N TRP A 212 22.51 5.13 -2.95
CA TRP A 212 22.72 6.43 -2.32
C TRP A 212 21.65 7.45 -2.75
N GLY A 213 21.29 7.46 -4.04
CA GLY A 213 20.18 8.28 -4.55
C GLY A 213 18.86 8.00 -3.82
N LEU A 214 18.52 6.73 -3.60
CA LEU A 214 17.31 6.30 -2.89
C LEU A 214 17.36 6.63 -1.40
N ALA A 215 18.53 6.48 -0.76
CA ALA A 215 18.71 6.85 0.65
C ALA A 215 18.46 8.35 0.86
N VAL A 216 19.07 9.19 0.01
CA VAL A 216 18.88 10.65 0.07
C VAL A 216 17.43 11.05 -0.28
N PHE A 217 16.81 10.38 -1.26
CA PHE A 217 15.39 10.58 -1.56
C PHE A 217 14.52 10.31 -0.33
N SER A 218 14.70 9.13 0.27
CA SER A 218 13.90 8.65 1.40
C SER A 218 14.05 9.58 2.60
N PHE A 219 15.28 10.04 2.87
CA PHE A 219 15.55 10.99 3.94
C PHE A 219 14.77 12.31 3.76
N PHE A 220 14.88 12.97 2.60
CA PHE A 220 14.20 14.25 2.37
C PHE A 220 12.69 14.09 2.20
N PHE A 221 12.25 13.02 1.55
CA PHE A 221 10.83 12.71 1.44
C PHE A 221 10.21 12.52 2.82
N TYR A 222 10.84 11.72 3.69
CA TYR A 222 10.39 11.52 5.06
C TYR A 222 10.40 12.82 5.86
N ASP A 223 11.47 13.61 5.82
CA ASP A 223 11.56 14.88 6.54
C ASP A 223 10.48 15.88 6.08
N PHE A 224 10.20 15.99 4.78
CA PHE A 224 9.11 16.85 4.31
C PHE A 224 7.73 16.29 4.63
N ALA A 225 7.49 14.98 4.44
CA ALA A 225 6.19 14.37 4.69
C ALA A 225 5.83 14.38 6.18
N SER A 226 6.82 14.10 7.04
CA SER A 226 6.63 14.08 8.49
C SER A 226 6.73 15.48 9.06
N ARG A 227 7.75 16.29 8.80
CA ARG A 227 7.96 17.57 9.49
C ARG A 227 7.54 18.77 8.64
N GLY A 228 8.09 18.90 7.44
CA GLY A 228 7.96 20.12 6.62
C GLY A 228 6.53 20.49 6.24
N VAL A 229 5.78 19.54 5.68
CA VAL A 229 4.39 19.73 5.22
C VAL A 229 3.47 20.03 6.40
N PRO A 230 3.46 19.26 7.51
CA PRO A 230 2.58 19.57 8.64
C PRO A 230 2.84 20.93 9.30
N VAL A 231 4.10 21.39 9.36
CA VAL A 231 4.42 22.74 9.87
C VAL A 231 3.88 23.83 8.94
N LEU A 232 3.94 23.62 7.62
CA LEU A 232 3.35 24.55 6.66
C LEU A 232 1.83 24.58 6.74
N ASP A 233 1.20 23.41 6.83
CA ASP A 233 -0.25 23.32 6.86
C ASP A 233 -0.85 24.00 8.09
N GLN A 234 -0.20 23.92 9.25
CA GLN A 234 -0.60 24.67 10.45
C GLN A 234 -0.44 26.20 10.29
N ALA A 235 0.62 26.65 9.60
CA ALA A 235 0.81 28.07 9.35
C ALA A 235 -0.14 28.62 8.26
N ASP A 236 -0.66 27.75 7.40
CA ASP A 236 -1.63 28.07 6.34
C ASP A 236 -3.08 27.92 6.81
N GLU A 237 -3.38 27.52 8.05
CA GLU A 237 -4.76 27.49 8.59
C GLU A 237 -5.43 28.87 8.57
N ASP A 238 -4.65 29.96 8.58
CA ASP A 238 -5.12 31.35 8.40
C ASP A 238 -5.41 31.71 6.92
N CYS A 239 -5.10 30.83 5.96
CA CYS A 239 -5.26 31.04 4.51
C CYS A 239 -6.20 30.00 3.90
N VAL A 240 -7.39 30.43 3.46
CA VAL A 240 -8.40 29.54 2.86
C VAL A 240 -8.00 29.14 1.44
N TYR A 241 -7.49 27.90 1.26
CA TYR A 241 -7.38 27.27 -0.06
C TYR A 241 -8.77 26.86 -0.59
N PRO A 242 -8.97 26.77 -1.92
CA PRO A 242 -10.21 26.24 -2.50
C PRO A 242 -10.51 24.84 -1.96
N SER A 243 -11.78 24.54 -1.69
CA SER A 243 -12.25 23.31 -1.02
C SER A 243 -11.76 22.02 -1.68
N SER A 244 -11.50 22.03 -2.99
CA SER A 244 -10.97 20.90 -3.75
C SER A 244 -9.48 20.59 -3.49
N ARG A 245 -8.78 21.43 -2.71
CA ARG A 245 -7.32 21.34 -2.46
C ARG A 245 -6.95 21.36 -0.97
N GLN A 246 -7.93 21.45 -0.07
CA GLN A 246 -7.69 21.29 1.36
C GLN A 246 -7.44 19.80 1.64
N THR A 247 -6.20 19.43 1.96
CA THR A 247 -5.93 18.11 2.56
C THR A 247 -6.48 18.10 3.99
N ALA A 248 -7.03 16.98 4.45
CA ALA A 248 -7.56 16.77 5.81
C ALA A 248 -6.44 16.82 6.88
N THR A 249 -5.78 17.96 7.03
CA THR A 249 -4.58 18.16 7.85
C THR A 249 -4.83 18.07 9.34
N GLY A 250 -6.08 18.21 9.79
CA GLY A 250 -6.49 17.94 11.17
C GLY A 250 -6.18 16.50 11.64
N LYS A 251 -6.16 15.52 10.73
CA LYS A 251 -5.94 14.10 11.08
C LYS A 251 -4.47 13.75 11.41
N ARG A 252 -3.48 14.46 10.85
CA ARG A 252 -2.04 14.14 11.06
C ARG A 252 -1.45 14.66 12.37
N LYS A 253 -2.05 15.69 12.97
CA LYS A 253 -1.63 16.21 14.29
C LYS A 253 -1.96 15.20 15.40
N GLN A 254 -3.09 14.51 15.26
CA GLN A 254 -3.53 13.47 16.19
C GLN A 254 -2.61 12.23 16.21
N LEU A 255 -2.08 11.81 15.06
CA LEU A 255 -1.21 10.62 14.97
C LEU A 255 0.12 10.80 15.73
N ARG A 256 0.73 11.99 15.69
CA ARG A 256 1.98 12.26 16.42
C ARG A 256 1.81 12.52 17.91
N ASP A 257 0.65 13.04 18.30
CA ASP A 257 0.25 13.09 19.71
C ASP A 257 -0.08 11.69 20.24
N LEU A 258 -0.56 10.80 19.37
CA LEU A 258 -0.82 9.40 19.70
C LEU A 258 0.49 8.63 19.88
N GLU A 259 1.45 8.77 18.95
CA GLU A 259 2.81 8.20 19.06
C GLU A 259 3.53 8.69 20.32
N ALA A 260 3.43 9.99 20.65
CA ALA A 260 4.03 10.54 21.87
C ALA A 260 3.42 9.96 23.16
N ARG A 261 2.11 9.69 23.14
CA ARG A 261 1.42 9.06 24.27
C ARG A 261 1.76 7.58 24.39
N ILE A 262 2.03 6.90 23.27
CA ILE A 262 2.50 5.51 23.27
C ILE A 262 3.90 5.42 23.90
N ASP A 263 4.84 6.29 23.52
CA ASP A 263 6.17 6.32 24.15
C ASP A 263 6.11 6.64 25.66
N GLN A 264 5.19 7.53 26.06
CA GLN A 264 4.98 7.87 27.46
C GLN A 264 4.39 6.70 28.26
N LEU A 265 3.47 5.94 27.65
CA LEU A 265 2.92 4.71 28.21
C LEU A 265 3.97 3.59 28.29
N GLN A 266 4.83 3.45 27.27
CA GLN A 266 5.92 2.49 27.26
C GLN A 266 6.89 2.73 28.43
N ASN A 267 7.22 4.00 28.70
CA ASN A 267 8.09 4.38 29.83
C ASN A 267 7.42 4.18 31.20
N GLN A 268 6.10 4.38 31.29
CA GLN A 268 5.34 4.06 32.51
C GLN A 268 5.22 2.56 32.74
N PHE A 269 5.05 1.78 31.67
CA PHE A 269 5.03 0.33 31.75
C PHE A 269 6.38 -0.21 32.23
N ASN A 270 7.48 0.25 31.65
CA ASN A 270 8.82 -0.17 32.06
C ASN A 270 9.13 0.19 33.53
N SER A 271 8.65 1.34 34.03
CA SER A 271 8.84 1.71 35.44
C SER A 271 7.94 0.90 36.38
N PHE A 272 6.75 0.51 35.93
CA PHE A 272 5.85 -0.39 36.66
C PHE A 272 6.43 -1.81 36.75
N THR A 273 6.93 -2.35 35.64
CA THR A 273 7.57 -3.69 35.60
C THR A 273 8.84 -3.74 36.45
N ALA A 274 9.66 -2.67 36.45
CA ALA A 274 10.83 -2.57 37.33
C ALA A 274 10.44 -2.54 38.82
N LYS A 275 9.30 -1.93 39.16
CA LYS A 275 8.78 -1.88 40.53
C LYS A 275 8.20 -3.23 40.95
N PHE A 276 7.49 -3.91 40.04
CA PHE A 276 6.96 -5.25 40.26
C PHE A 276 8.07 -6.30 40.47
N HIS A 277 9.19 -6.19 39.74
CA HIS A 277 10.35 -7.04 39.97
C HIS A 277 11.07 -6.75 41.31
N ALA A 278 11.15 -5.48 41.71
CA ALA A 278 11.73 -5.10 43.01
C ALA A 278 10.86 -5.56 44.19
N ASP A 279 9.53 -5.55 44.02
CA ASP A 279 8.58 -6.03 45.03
C ASP A 279 8.56 -7.58 45.08
N ALA A 280 8.77 -8.27 43.95
CA ALA A 280 8.89 -9.73 43.89
C ALA A 280 10.23 -10.28 44.45
N GLU A 281 11.33 -9.52 44.37
CA GLU A 281 12.60 -9.87 45.05
C GLU A 281 12.53 -9.67 46.58
N ALA A 282 11.57 -8.89 47.08
CA ALA A 282 11.36 -8.67 48.51
C ALA A 282 10.50 -9.76 49.18
N ASP A 283 9.76 -10.58 48.41
CA ASP A 283 8.84 -11.61 48.91
C ASP A 283 9.42 -13.04 48.90
N ILE A 284 10.67 -13.23 48.47
CA ILE A 284 11.33 -14.57 48.40
C ILE A 284 12.17 -14.89 49.66
N ASP A 285 12.20 -14.01 50.66
CA ASP A 285 12.95 -14.24 51.91
C ASP A 285 12.02 -14.53 53.10
N THR A 286 11.21 -15.59 53.00
CA THR A 286 10.67 -16.25 54.20
C THR A 286 10.63 -17.77 54.01
N ASP A 287 11.38 -18.43 54.89
CA ASP A 287 11.49 -19.88 55.11
C ASP A 287 10.15 -20.63 55.06
N ILE A 288 10.15 -21.91 54.67
CA ILE A 288 9.48 -22.99 55.42
C ILE A 288 9.96 -24.38 54.97
N ASP A 289 10.32 -25.15 56.00
CA ASP A 289 10.78 -26.54 56.04
C ASP A 289 9.78 -27.58 55.52
N ILE A 290 10.35 -28.70 55.05
CA ILE A 290 9.68 -29.93 54.64
C ILE A 290 9.38 -30.79 55.87
N ASP A 291 8.14 -31.26 56.03
CA ASP A 291 7.88 -32.51 56.75
C ASP A 291 6.69 -33.31 56.19
N THR A 292 6.81 -34.62 56.35
CA THR A 292 6.10 -35.73 55.71
C THR A 292 4.96 -36.30 56.57
N GLY A 293 3.88 -36.78 55.95
CA GLY A 293 2.95 -37.72 56.60
C GLY A 293 1.48 -37.72 56.13
N SER A 294 1.07 -38.79 55.45
CA SER A 294 -0.34 -39.24 55.29
C SER A 294 -0.83 -40.00 56.55
N PRO A 295 -2.06 -40.57 56.68
CA PRO A 295 -3.28 -40.55 55.81
C PRO A 295 -4.63 -40.29 56.58
N SER A 296 -5.76 -40.18 55.86
CA SER A 296 -7.01 -40.97 56.03
C SER A 296 -8.36 -40.25 55.73
N THR A 297 -9.08 -40.80 54.75
CA THR A 297 -10.52 -41.16 54.67
C THR A 297 -11.64 -40.24 55.20
N THR A 298 -12.62 -39.87 54.36
CA THR A 298 -14.05 -40.32 54.40
C THR A 298 -15.04 -39.46 53.58
N THR A 299 -15.72 -40.17 52.68
CA THR A 299 -17.00 -40.07 51.94
C THR A 299 -18.18 -39.19 52.46
N GLN A 300 -18.90 -38.48 51.55
CA GLN A 300 -20.40 -38.43 51.41
C GLN A 300 -20.85 -37.48 50.26
N ARG A 301 -21.42 -37.98 49.13
CA ARG A 301 -22.85 -38.10 48.70
C ARG A 301 -23.68 -36.81 48.40
N LEU A 302 -23.89 -36.56 47.09
CA LEU A 302 -25.13 -36.43 46.27
C LEU A 302 -26.30 -35.43 46.59
N ALA A 303 -26.54 -34.54 45.60
CA ALA A 303 -27.81 -34.16 44.90
C ALA A 303 -28.86 -33.21 45.56
N PRO A 304 -29.86 -32.61 44.84
CA PRO A 304 -29.96 -32.06 43.45
C PRO A 304 -30.81 -30.73 43.30
N ALA A 305 -31.13 -30.39 42.04
CA ALA A 305 -31.82 -29.24 41.41
C ALA A 305 -33.23 -28.77 41.86
N SER A 306 -33.62 -27.52 41.49
CA SER A 306 -34.90 -27.08 40.83
C SER A 306 -35.07 -25.53 40.83
N GLU A 307 -35.30 -24.92 39.65
CA GLU A 307 -36.53 -24.24 39.14
C GLU A 307 -36.88 -22.81 39.67
N PHE A 308 -37.03 -21.82 38.77
CA PHE A 308 -38.31 -21.13 38.42
C PHE A 308 -38.08 -19.88 37.52
N GLY A 309 -39.03 -19.62 36.61
CA GLY A 309 -38.95 -18.57 35.57
C GLY A 309 -39.76 -17.29 35.82
N GLY A 310 -39.88 -16.44 34.78
CA GLY A 310 -40.89 -15.37 34.73
C GLY A 310 -40.54 -14.08 33.95
N HIS A 311 -41.27 -13.87 32.85
CA HIS A 311 -41.77 -12.60 32.27
C HIS A 311 -40.88 -11.63 31.46
N ALA A 312 -41.42 -11.30 30.28
CA ALA A 312 -41.00 -10.27 29.33
C ALA A 312 -41.72 -8.93 29.57
N SER A 313 -41.02 -7.82 29.34
CA SER A 313 -41.60 -6.50 29.05
C SER A 313 -40.63 -5.68 28.19
N GLN A 314 -41.14 -5.16 27.06
CA GLN A 314 -40.43 -4.31 26.11
C GLN A 314 -40.06 -2.95 26.73
N SER A 315 -38.83 -2.49 26.50
CA SER A 315 -38.50 -1.07 26.43
C SER A 315 -37.34 -0.83 25.46
N SER A 316 -37.50 0.21 24.66
CA SER A 316 -36.57 0.71 23.66
C SER A 316 -35.32 1.31 24.32
N SER A 317 -34.14 0.78 24.02
CA SER A 317 -32.86 1.42 24.33
C SER A 317 -31.79 1.05 23.30
N SER A 318 -31.00 2.07 22.92
CA SER A 318 -29.84 2.04 22.03
C SER A 318 -29.01 0.74 22.11
N VAL A 319 -28.84 0.08 20.97
CA VAL A 319 -27.94 -1.07 20.84
C VAL A 319 -26.50 -0.57 20.90
N ALA A 320 -25.90 -0.63 22.09
CA ALA A 320 -24.46 -0.64 22.27
C ALA A 320 -23.97 -2.04 21.85
N ASN A 321 -23.13 -2.11 20.82
CA ASN A 321 -22.46 -3.34 20.42
C ASN A 321 -21.35 -3.66 21.43
N THR A 322 -21.70 -4.32 22.53
CA THR A 322 -20.76 -5.11 23.34
C THR A 322 -20.58 -6.47 22.68
N VAL A 323 -19.32 -6.87 22.49
CA VAL A 323 -18.94 -8.22 22.02
C VAL A 323 -19.40 -9.23 23.07
N ASP A 324 -20.24 -10.19 22.69
CA ASP A 324 -20.71 -11.24 23.58
C ASP A 324 -19.72 -12.42 23.53
N CYS A 325 -18.96 -12.64 24.60
CA CYS A 325 -17.92 -13.68 24.67
C CYS A 325 -18.48 -15.13 24.69
N ALA A 326 -19.80 -15.31 24.75
CA ALA A 326 -20.45 -16.62 24.88
C ALA A 326 -20.28 -17.55 23.65
N THR A 327 -19.88 -17.05 22.48
CA THR A 327 -19.73 -17.85 21.26
C THR A 327 -18.33 -18.45 21.05
N PHE A 328 -17.32 -18.07 21.84
CA PHE A 328 -15.93 -18.48 21.60
C PHE A 328 -15.55 -19.82 22.27
N VAL A 329 -16.24 -20.18 23.35
CA VAL A 329 -15.94 -21.36 24.18
C VAL A 329 -16.23 -22.72 23.50
N PRO A 330 -17.30 -22.89 22.69
CA PRO A 330 -17.61 -24.21 22.11
C PRO A 330 -16.65 -24.68 21.00
N GLU A 331 -15.96 -23.76 20.32
CA GLU A 331 -15.01 -24.10 19.24
C GLU A 331 -13.68 -24.65 19.78
N LEU A 332 -13.23 -24.19 20.95
CA LEU A 332 -12.03 -24.68 21.62
C LEU A 332 -12.22 -26.07 22.21
N SER A 333 -13.39 -26.37 22.80
CA SER A 333 -13.69 -27.71 23.34
C SER A 333 -13.68 -28.81 22.27
N ASN A 334 -14.17 -28.50 21.05
CA ASN A 334 -14.16 -29.44 19.93
C ASN A 334 -12.75 -29.69 19.35
N ILE A 335 -11.84 -28.72 19.49
CA ILE A 335 -10.44 -28.85 19.07
C ILE A 335 -9.65 -29.71 20.07
N ILE A 336 -9.97 -29.60 21.37
CA ILE A 336 -9.32 -30.38 22.44
C ILE A 336 -9.67 -31.88 22.35
N GLU A 337 -10.89 -32.24 21.93
CA GLU A 337 -11.30 -33.65 21.74
C GLU A 337 -10.65 -34.35 20.53
N GLN A 338 -10.02 -33.60 19.61
CA GLN A 338 -9.44 -34.15 18.37
C GLN A 338 -7.90 -34.29 18.39
N LEU A 339 -7.24 -33.91 19.50
CA LEU A 339 -5.78 -34.01 19.64
C LEU A 339 -5.35 -35.40 20.14
N PRO A 340 -4.26 -36.00 19.63
CA PRO A 340 -3.75 -37.27 20.14
C PRO A 340 -3.17 -37.11 21.55
N ASP A 341 -3.39 -38.10 22.44
CA ASP A 341 -3.05 -38.18 23.89
C ASP A 341 -1.55 -38.01 24.28
N SER A 342 -0.71 -37.43 23.44
CA SER A 342 0.75 -37.47 23.61
C SER A 342 1.39 -36.29 24.35
N ASP A 343 0.66 -35.26 24.77
CA ASP A 343 1.28 -34.14 25.53
C ASP A 343 0.37 -33.54 26.63
N PRO A 344 0.48 -34.00 27.89
CA PRO A 344 -0.39 -33.56 29.00
C PRO A 344 -0.19 -32.09 29.40
N ASN A 345 0.95 -31.46 29.08
CA ASN A 345 1.19 -30.05 29.40
C ASN A 345 0.40 -29.10 28.48
N LEU A 346 0.16 -29.49 27.22
CA LEU A 346 -0.58 -28.68 26.26
C LEU A 346 -2.09 -28.68 26.58
N GLN A 347 -2.60 -29.77 27.16
CA GLN A 347 -3.99 -29.89 27.59
C GLN A 347 -4.28 -29.00 28.80
N GLU A 348 -3.34 -28.92 29.75
CA GLU A 348 -3.46 -28.11 30.98
C GLU A 348 -3.36 -26.61 30.67
N GLU A 349 -2.48 -26.22 29.73
CA GLU A 349 -2.31 -24.83 29.27
C GLU A 349 -3.52 -24.32 28.43
N LEU A 350 -4.24 -25.22 27.76
CA LEU A 350 -5.49 -24.91 27.04
C LEU A 350 -6.74 -24.90 27.95
N LEU A 351 -6.75 -25.67 29.02
CA LEU A 351 -7.82 -25.66 30.03
C LEU A 351 -7.80 -24.39 30.88
N ASP A 352 -6.62 -23.84 31.17
CA ASP A 352 -6.47 -22.57 31.92
C ASP A 352 -6.98 -21.34 31.11
N GLN A 353 -7.02 -21.45 29.78
CA GLN A 353 -7.60 -20.44 28.88
C GLN A 353 -9.13 -20.55 28.72
N SER A 354 -9.76 -21.54 29.36
CA SER A 354 -11.22 -21.74 29.30
C SER A 354 -11.99 -21.11 30.48
N ASP A 355 -11.28 -20.47 31.42
CA ASP A 355 -11.89 -19.74 32.54
C ASP A 355 -12.59 -18.45 32.04
N PRO A 356 -13.91 -18.29 32.22
CA PRO A 356 -14.63 -17.10 31.76
C PRO A 356 -14.16 -15.79 32.41
N SER A 357 -13.42 -15.87 33.53
CA SER A 357 -12.93 -14.71 34.27
C SER A 357 -11.69 -14.03 33.67
N THR A 358 -10.99 -14.66 32.72
CA THR A 358 -9.84 -14.06 32.01
C THR A 358 -10.24 -13.26 30.76
N CYS A 359 -11.49 -13.32 30.30
CA CYS A 359 -11.99 -12.55 29.16
C CYS A 359 -11.99 -11.02 29.38
N ASP A 360 -11.97 -10.55 30.63
CA ASP A 360 -11.94 -9.12 30.95
C ASP A 360 -10.55 -8.47 30.74
N ALA A 361 -9.51 -9.26 30.46
CA ALA A 361 -8.11 -8.78 30.36
C ALA A 361 -7.70 -8.29 28.96
N PHE A 362 -8.49 -8.53 27.91
CA PHE A 362 -8.22 -7.97 26.58
C PHE A 362 -8.72 -6.52 26.49
N MET A 363 -7.98 -5.58 27.10
CA MET A 363 -8.14 -4.17 26.73
C MET A 363 -7.93 -4.05 25.21
N PRO A 364 -8.85 -3.44 24.46
CA PRO A 364 -8.65 -3.27 23.03
C PRO A 364 -7.42 -2.39 22.81
N LEU A 365 -6.36 -3.00 22.25
CA LEU A 365 -5.10 -2.37 21.80
C LEU A 365 -5.34 -1.13 20.92
N VAL A 366 -6.55 -0.99 20.38
CA VAL A 366 -7.00 0.12 19.56
C VAL A 366 -8.12 0.87 20.28
N LYS A 367 -7.90 2.16 20.55
CA LYS A 367 -8.94 3.05 21.11
C LYS A 367 -10.20 3.05 20.23
N PRO A 368 -11.40 3.21 20.80
CA PRO A 368 -12.62 3.35 20.00
C PRO A 368 -12.48 4.54 19.02
N PRO A 369 -13.14 4.48 17.85
CA PRO A 369 -13.10 5.55 16.85
C PRO A 369 -13.63 6.86 17.46
N GLN A 370 -12.98 7.99 17.16
CA GLN A 370 -13.38 9.30 17.69
C GLN A 370 -14.66 9.83 17.05
N ASP A 371 -14.86 9.52 15.76
CA ASP A 371 -16.04 9.89 14.99
C ASP A 371 -16.39 8.79 13.98
N TRP A 372 -17.56 8.94 13.33
CA TRP A 372 -18.02 8.01 12.30
C TRP A 372 -17.03 7.92 11.12
N THR A 373 -16.33 9.00 10.79
CA THR A 373 -15.38 9.03 9.68
C THR A 373 -14.16 8.15 9.96
N GLU A 374 -13.61 8.21 11.18
CA GLU A 374 -12.52 7.35 11.63
C GLU A 374 -12.98 5.90 11.71
N PHE A 375 -14.21 5.65 12.17
CA PHE A 375 -14.79 4.31 12.15
C PHE A 375 -14.89 3.73 10.74
N GLU A 376 -15.42 4.52 9.79
CA GLU A 376 -15.53 4.13 8.39
C GLU A 376 -14.16 3.99 7.71
N GLU A 377 -13.16 4.80 8.07
CA GLU A 377 -11.78 4.67 7.60
C GLU A 377 -11.16 3.33 8.03
N ARG A 378 -11.35 2.93 9.28
CA ARG A 378 -10.90 1.62 9.81
C ARG A 378 -11.60 0.47 9.11
N ARG A 379 -12.93 0.58 8.94
CA ARG A 379 -13.74 -0.41 8.21
C ARG A 379 -13.26 -0.59 6.78
N ARG A 380 -13.06 0.51 6.05
CA ARG A 380 -12.53 0.50 4.68
C ARG A 380 -11.14 -0.10 4.60
N THR A 381 -10.26 0.24 5.53
CA THR A 381 -8.89 -0.31 5.61
C THR A 381 -8.91 -1.83 5.76
N TRP A 382 -9.74 -2.34 6.68
CA TRP A 382 -9.92 -3.77 6.87
C TRP A 382 -10.43 -4.45 5.60
N TRP A 383 -11.45 -3.88 4.95
CA TRP A 383 -12.00 -4.43 3.71
C TRP A 383 -11.06 -4.35 2.50
N VAL A 384 -10.13 -3.38 2.46
CA VAL A 384 -9.03 -3.37 1.47
C VAL A 384 -8.11 -4.56 1.70
N GLY A 385 -7.71 -4.79 2.96
CA GLY A 385 -6.87 -5.93 3.35
C GLY A 385 -7.53 -7.26 2.97
N PHE A 386 -8.79 -7.44 3.36
CA PHE A 386 -9.58 -8.62 3.01
C PHE A 386 -9.71 -8.84 1.50
N SER A 387 -10.05 -7.79 0.74
CA SER A 387 -10.18 -7.91 -0.72
C SER A 387 -8.84 -8.24 -1.38
N ALA A 388 -7.74 -7.68 -0.89
CA ALA A 388 -6.41 -7.97 -1.39
C ALA A 388 -6.02 -9.43 -1.11
N ASP A 389 -6.25 -9.90 0.11
CA ASP A 389 -6.03 -11.30 0.52
C ASP A 389 -6.80 -12.27 -0.39
N CYS A 390 -8.11 -12.06 -0.57
CA CYS A 390 -8.94 -12.86 -1.47
C CYS A 390 -8.42 -12.90 -2.92
N LEU A 391 -8.12 -11.72 -3.49
CA LEU A 391 -7.69 -11.61 -4.88
C LEU A 391 -6.28 -12.20 -5.09
N VAL A 392 -5.37 -12.02 -4.13
CA VAL A 392 -4.02 -12.59 -4.21
C VAL A 392 -4.08 -14.09 -4.05
N ALA A 393 -4.79 -14.61 -3.04
CA ALA A 393 -4.99 -16.05 -2.85
C ALA A 393 -5.54 -16.70 -4.12
N ALA A 394 -6.62 -16.15 -4.68
CA ALA A 394 -7.26 -16.69 -5.87
C ALA A 394 -6.39 -16.65 -7.15
N THR A 395 -5.48 -15.69 -7.27
CA THR A 395 -4.64 -15.54 -8.47
C THR A 395 -3.27 -16.23 -8.36
N THR A 396 -2.80 -16.48 -7.15
CA THR A 396 -1.47 -17.08 -6.89
C THR A 396 -1.53 -18.50 -6.35
N GLY A 397 -2.67 -18.91 -5.78
CA GLY A 397 -2.82 -20.19 -5.07
C GLY A 397 -2.28 -20.18 -3.65
N LEU A 398 -1.92 -19.02 -3.10
CA LEU A 398 -1.58 -18.87 -1.68
C LEU A 398 -2.82 -19.06 -0.79
N PRO A 399 -2.66 -19.57 0.46
CA PRO A 399 -3.78 -19.73 1.38
C PRO A 399 -4.36 -18.38 1.81
N LEU A 400 -5.68 -18.34 2.05
CA LEU A 400 -6.36 -17.19 2.65
C LEU A 400 -5.90 -16.98 4.09
N LEU A 401 -5.62 -15.73 4.46
CA LEU A 401 -5.19 -15.37 5.81
C LEU A 401 -6.36 -15.00 6.73
N ASN A 402 -7.49 -14.54 6.18
CA ASN A 402 -8.62 -14.04 6.97
C ASN A 402 -9.88 -14.92 6.83
N ASN A 403 -10.46 -15.32 7.97
CA ASN A 403 -11.76 -16.00 8.00
C ASN A 403 -12.87 -14.98 8.33
N VAL A 404 -13.86 -14.83 7.44
CA VAL A 404 -14.99 -13.89 7.63
C VAL A 404 -16.09 -14.63 8.36
N LYS A 405 -16.05 -14.62 9.69
CA LYS A 405 -17.15 -15.12 10.54
C LYS A 405 -17.53 -14.18 11.68
N HIS A 406 -17.25 -12.87 11.56
CA HIS A 406 -17.63 -11.89 12.57
C HIS A 406 -18.95 -11.17 12.25
N PRO A 407 -19.91 -11.11 13.20
CA PRO A 407 -21.23 -10.50 13.01
C PRO A 407 -21.22 -8.96 12.85
N SER A 408 -20.07 -8.30 13.03
CA SER A 408 -19.91 -6.84 12.91
C SER A 408 -19.39 -6.36 11.54
N ASN A 409 -19.31 -7.26 10.55
CA ASN A 409 -18.67 -6.98 9.25
C ASN A 409 -19.62 -6.26 8.27
N PHE A 410 -20.02 -5.06 8.65
CA PHE A 410 -20.75 -4.14 7.77
C PHE A 410 -19.90 -3.77 6.56
N LEU A 411 -20.50 -3.78 5.37
CA LEU A 411 -19.85 -3.37 4.13
C LEU A 411 -19.49 -1.87 4.16
N PRO A 412 -18.49 -1.45 3.36
CA PRO A 412 -18.11 -0.04 3.25
C PRO A 412 -19.28 0.86 2.80
N ALA A 413 -19.37 2.04 3.42
CA ALA A 413 -20.31 3.07 3.04
C ALA A 413 -20.01 3.65 1.64
N PRO A 414 -21.00 4.28 0.97
CA PRO A 414 -20.78 4.99 -0.29
C PRO A 414 -19.70 6.08 -0.19
N GLU A 415 -19.03 6.35 -1.30
CA GLU A 415 -17.92 7.30 -1.35
C GLU A 415 -18.34 8.72 -0.96
N ASP A 416 -19.53 9.14 -1.36
CA ASP A 416 -20.07 10.47 -1.04
C ASP A 416 -20.33 10.62 0.46
N ASN A 417 -20.82 9.56 1.13
CA ASN A 417 -21.01 9.53 2.58
C ASN A 417 -19.69 9.65 3.32
N PHE A 418 -18.69 8.84 2.94
CA PHE A 418 -17.36 8.90 3.53
C PHE A 418 -16.69 10.26 3.32
N SER A 419 -16.74 10.79 2.09
CA SER A 419 -16.13 12.07 1.73
C SER A 419 -16.78 13.28 2.41
N SER A 420 -18.08 13.20 2.68
CA SER A 420 -18.83 14.26 3.38
C SER A 420 -18.89 14.08 4.91
N GLY A 421 -18.37 12.97 5.45
CA GLY A 421 -18.49 12.61 6.86
C GLY A 421 -19.93 12.31 7.29
N ARG A 422 -20.83 12.01 6.35
CA ARG A 422 -22.25 11.76 6.63
C ARG A 422 -22.46 10.29 6.98
N GLU A 423 -22.79 10.06 8.25
CA GLU A 423 -23.13 8.74 8.77
C GLU A 423 -24.27 8.07 8.00
N VAL A 424 -24.07 6.80 7.70
CA VAL A 424 -25.05 5.91 7.07
C VAL A 424 -24.88 4.51 7.64
N VAL A 425 -26.02 3.86 7.90
CA VAL A 425 -26.06 2.44 8.24
C VAL A 425 -25.93 1.65 6.95
N THR A 426 -24.95 0.76 6.90
CA THR A 426 -24.71 -0.12 5.75
C THR A 426 -25.17 -1.54 6.09
N THR A 427 -25.23 -2.39 5.07
CA THR A 427 -25.60 -3.80 5.22
C THR A 427 -24.38 -4.65 5.55
N THR A 428 -24.58 -5.84 6.13
CA THR A 428 -23.51 -6.84 6.26
C THR A 428 -23.25 -7.56 4.94
N LEU A 429 -22.12 -8.26 4.84
CA LEU A 429 -21.81 -9.12 3.68
C LEU A 429 -22.89 -10.19 3.48
N ASP A 430 -23.29 -10.88 4.55
CA ASP A 430 -24.27 -11.97 4.48
C ASP A 430 -25.66 -11.49 4.08
N ASP A 431 -26.09 -10.35 4.63
CA ASP A 431 -27.38 -9.75 4.27
C ASP A 431 -27.37 -9.30 2.80
N ALA A 432 -26.24 -8.75 2.33
CA ALA A 432 -26.09 -8.33 0.94
C ALA A 432 -26.15 -9.50 -0.06
N LEU A 433 -25.75 -10.70 0.36
CA LEU A 433 -25.80 -11.91 -0.44
C LEU A 433 -27.17 -12.60 -0.41
N LYS A 434 -28.01 -12.30 0.59
CA LYS A 434 -29.35 -12.89 0.76
C LYS A 434 -30.47 -12.03 0.24
N ASP A 435 -30.35 -10.70 0.35
CA ASP A 435 -31.41 -9.76 -0.01
C ASP A 435 -31.00 -8.82 -1.16
N PRO A 436 -31.56 -8.99 -2.38
CA PRO A 436 -31.30 -8.12 -3.52
C PRO A 436 -31.84 -6.69 -3.34
N ALA A 437 -32.67 -6.42 -2.32
CA ALA A 437 -33.09 -5.06 -1.99
C ALA A 437 -31.97 -4.24 -1.35
N THR A 438 -30.93 -4.88 -0.84
CA THR A 438 -29.75 -4.19 -0.33
C THR A 438 -29.02 -3.48 -1.47
N ARG A 439 -28.60 -2.24 -1.23
CA ARG A 439 -27.81 -1.46 -2.21
C ARG A 439 -26.41 -1.20 -1.66
N PRO A 440 -25.50 -2.20 -1.75
CA PRO A 440 -24.12 -2.01 -1.34
C PRO A 440 -23.44 -0.92 -2.17
N SER A 441 -22.48 -0.23 -1.59
CA SER A 441 -21.64 0.72 -2.33
C SER A 441 -20.82 0.00 -3.41
N ILE A 442 -20.26 0.72 -4.38
CA ILE A 442 -19.34 0.12 -5.38
C ILE A 442 -18.15 -0.57 -4.70
N PHE A 443 -17.68 -0.04 -3.57
CA PHE A 443 -16.65 -0.69 -2.78
C PHE A 443 -17.18 -1.94 -2.06
N GLY A 444 -18.40 -1.90 -1.52
CA GLY A 444 -19.09 -3.08 -1.01
C GLY A 444 -19.24 -4.19 -2.07
N LEU A 445 -19.61 -3.84 -3.30
CA LEU A 445 -19.66 -4.79 -4.42
C LEU A 445 -18.29 -5.40 -4.73
N ARG A 446 -17.23 -4.59 -4.68
CA ARG A 446 -15.86 -5.10 -4.85
C ARG A 446 -15.50 -6.12 -3.77
N VAL A 447 -15.88 -5.87 -2.52
CA VAL A 447 -15.67 -6.80 -1.40
C VAL A 447 -16.42 -8.11 -1.65
N ILE A 448 -17.71 -8.04 -1.93
CA ILE A 448 -18.58 -9.19 -2.23
C ILE A 448 -17.97 -10.02 -3.37
N LEU A 449 -17.63 -9.37 -4.47
CA LEU A 449 -17.10 -10.06 -5.65
C LEU A 449 -15.70 -10.62 -5.45
N SER A 450 -14.86 -9.99 -4.62
CA SER A 450 -13.54 -10.56 -4.28
C SER A 450 -13.69 -11.85 -3.49
N HIS A 451 -14.66 -11.88 -2.56
CA HIS A 451 -15.01 -13.07 -1.79
C HIS A 451 -15.57 -14.20 -2.68
N LEU A 452 -16.58 -13.89 -3.50
CA LEU A 452 -17.19 -14.87 -4.41
C LEU A 452 -16.19 -15.37 -5.46
N PHE A 453 -15.32 -14.51 -5.98
CA PHE A 453 -14.25 -14.91 -6.90
C PHE A 453 -13.29 -15.90 -6.26
N CYS A 454 -12.87 -15.64 -5.02
CA CYS A 454 -11.99 -16.54 -4.28
C CYS A 454 -12.63 -17.91 -4.08
N GLN A 455 -13.89 -17.95 -3.61
CA GLN A 455 -14.66 -19.18 -3.45
C GLN A 455 -14.85 -19.94 -4.77
N SER A 456 -15.09 -19.22 -5.87
CA SER A 456 -15.24 -19.80 -7.20
C SER A 456 -13.95 -20.46 -7.70
N VAL A 457 -12.79 -19.91 -7.34
CA VAL A 457 -11.49 -20.51 -7.64
C VAL A 457 -11.20 -21.72 -6.75
N GLU A 458 -11.49 -21.64 -5.45
CA GLU A 458 -11.33 -22.75 -4.50
C GLU A 458 -12.19 -23.97 -4.89
N ALA A 459 -13.40 -23.73 -5.41
CA ALA A 459 -14.30 -24.78 -5.90
C ALA A 459 -13.66 -25.65 -7.01
N ARG A 460 -12.62 -25.15 -7.69
CA ARG A 460 -11.83 -25.91 -8.67
C ARG A 460 -10.93 -26.96 -8.02
N SER A 461 -10.38 -26.63 -6.85
CA SER A 461 -9.41 -27.46 -6.14
C SER A 461 -10.04 -28.47 -5.18
N ALA A 462 -11.33 -28.30 -4.86
CA ALA A 462 -12.08 -29.25 -4.02
C ALA A 462 -12.04 -30.68 -4.62
N PRO A 463 -11.99 -31.74 -3.81
CA PRO A 463 -11.95 -33.13 -4.30
C PRO A 463 -13.23 -33.53 -5.05
N CYS A 464 -13.15 -34.61 -5.84
CA CYS A 464 -14.34 -35.16 -6.51
C CYS A 464 -15.37 -35.57 -5.45
N PRO A 465 -16.64 -35.16 -5.56
CA PRO A 465 -17.67 -35.41 -4.55
C PRO A 465 -18.15 -36.87 -4.48
N TRP A 466 -17.43 -37.85 -5.03
CA TRP A 466 -17.91 -39.23 -5.06
C TRP A 466 -17.50 -39.97 -3.79
N ASP A 467 -18.44 -40.09 -2.84
CA ASP A 467 -18.23 -40.87 -1.61
C ASP A 467 -18.69 -42.31 -1.87
N GLY A 468 -17.73 -43.19 -2.18
CA GLY A 468 -17.97 -44.57 -2.62
C GLY A 468 -18.67 -45.48 -1.59
N VAL A 469 -19.02 -44.97 -0.41
CA VAL A 469 -19.64 -45.72 0.69
C VAL A 469 -21.18 -45.69 0.60
N ASN A 470 -21.79 -44.62 0.09
CA ASN A 470 -23.26 -44.47 0.08
C ASN A 470 -23.90 -44.24 -1.30
N GLY A 471 -23.11 -44.17 -2.38
CA GLY A 471 -23.64 -43.98 -3.75
C GLY A 471 -24.32 -42.62 -3.98
N THR A 472 -24.22 -41.70 -3.01
CA THR A 472 -24.71 -40.33 -3.10
C THR A 472 -23.56 -39.41 -3.49
N ILE A 473 -23.83 -38.56 -4.46
CA ILE A 473 -23.01 -37.38 -4.74
C ILE A 473 -22.85 -36.61 -3.41
N ALA A 474 -21.64 -36.20 -3.03
CA ALA A 474 -21.43 -35.45 -1.79
C ALA A 474 -22.21 -34.13 -1.85
N ASP A 475 -23.32 -34.11 -1.11
CA ASP A 475 -24.27 -33.00 -1.07
C ASP A 475 -23.57 -31.67 -0.73
N SER A 476 -22.47 -31.71 0.04
CA SER A 476 -21.73 -30.53 0.48
C SER A 476 -21.04 -29.76 -0.66
N TYR A 477 -20.47 -30.42 -1.67
CA TYR A 477 -19.79 -29.73 -2.77
C TYR A 477 -20.77 -29.00 -3.68
N TRP A 478 -21.86 -29.68 -4.09
CA TRP A 478 -22.85 -29.07 -4.98
C TRP A 478 -23.72 -28.05 -4.27
N SER A 479 -24.05 -28.28 -3.00
CA SER A 479 -24.69 -27.24 -2.19
C SER A 479 -23.85 -25.98 -2.16
N ARG A 480 -22.52 -26.12 -2.05
CA ARG A 480 -21.59 -24.99 -2.10
C ARG A 480 -21.55 -24.30 -3.45
N HIS A 481 -21.52 -25.05 -4.55
CA HIS A 481 -21.57 -24.50 -5.90
C HIS A 481 -22.87 -23.70 -6.13
N VAL A 482 -24.01 -24.29 -5.77
CA VAL A 482 -25.34 -23.67 -5.89
C VAL A 482 -25.44 -22.41 -5.02
N GLU A 483 -24.87 -22.42 -3.82
CA GLU A 483 -24.84 -21.25 -2.94
C GLU A 483 -24.06 -20.08 -3.57
N ILE A 484 -22.89 -20.36 -4.15
CA ILE A 484 -22.07 -19.35 -4.84
C ILE A 484 -22.81 -18.85 -6.10
N ASP A 485 -23.42 -19.75 -6.88
CA ASP A 485 -24.16 -19.39 -8.09
C ASP A 485 -25.38 -18.51 -7.78
N ASN A 486 -26.16 -18.87 -6.75
CA ASN A 486 -27.27 -18.05 -6.27
C ASN A 486 -26.78 -16.66 -5.81
N SER A 487 -25.65 -16.61 -5.10
CA SER A 487 -25.02 -15.36 -4.66
C SER A 487 -24.59 -14.48 -5.85
N LEU A 488 -24.02 -15.08 -6.90
CA LEU A 488 -23.72 -14.37 -8.15
C LEU A 488 -25.01 -13.90 -8.84
N GLY A 489 -26.08 -14.70 -8.83
CA GLY A 489 -27.40 -14.32 -9.32
C GLY A 489 -27.94 -13.04 -8.65
N VAL A 490 -27.84 -12.96 -7.32
CA VAL A 490 -28.21 -11.75 -6.55
C VAL A 490 -27.35 -10.56 -7.01
N VAL A 491 -26.03 -10.72 -7.04
CA VAL A 491 -25.09 -9.64 -7.41
C VAL A 491 -25.29 -9.15 -8.83
N SER A 492 -25.72 -10.00 -9.76
CA SER A 492 -25.99 -9.61 -11.16
C SER A 492 -26.95 -8.43 -11.27
N SER A 493 -27.97 -8.38 -10.40
CA SER A 493 -28.95 -7.28 -10.34
C SER A 493 -28.40 -5.99 -9.72
N LEU A 494 -27.27 -6.07 -9.02
CA LEU A 494 -26.64 -4.97 -8.28
C LEU A 494 -25.48 -4.31 -9.03
N LEU A 495 -25.06 -4.88 -10.17
CA LEU A 495 -23.91 -4.38 -10.92
C LEU A 495 -24.15 -2.97 -11.47
N PRO A 496 -23.16 -2.06 -11.38
CA PRO A 496 -23.32 -0.71 -11.88
C PRO A 496 -23.37 -0.69 -13.40
N GLU A 497 -24.32 0.07 -13.96
CA GLU A 497 -24.35 0.36 -15.39
C GLU A 497 -23.08 1.14 -15.81
N LEU A 498 -22.52 0.77 -16.96
CA LEU A 498 -21.31 1.40 -17.51
C LEU A 498 -21.62 2.54 -18.50
N SER A 499 -22.89 2.95 -18.57
CA SER A 499 -23.34 4.14 -19.28
C SER A 499 -22.74 5.41 -18.65
N PRO A 500 -22.36 6.44 -19.43
CA PRO A 500 -21.94 7.72 -18.89
C PRO A 500 -23.00 8.28 -17.92
N PRO A 501 -22.63 8.83 -16.74
CA PRO A 501 -21.30 9.26 -16.31
C PRO A 501 -20.49 8.26 -15.43
N TYR A 502 -21.01 7.07 -15.14
CA TYR A 502 -20.47 6.16 -14.10
C TYR A 502 -19.25 5.30 -14.51
N ARG A 503 -18.47 5.77 -15.50
CA ARG A 503 -17.27 5.11 -16.04
C ARG A 503 -16.04 5.27 -15.12
N CYS A 504 -16.15 4.89 -13.84
CA CYS A 504 -14.99 4.84 -12.95
C CYS A 504 -14.30 3.48 -13.03
N GLN A 505 -12.98 3.45 -12.78
CA GLN A 505 -12.17 2.22 -12.86
C GLN A 505 -12.70 1.09 -11.96
N HIS A 506 -13.31 1.44 -10.82
CA HIS A 506 -13.92 0.48 -9.91
C HIS A 506 -15.16 -0.20 -10.50
N SER A 507 -16.04 0.53 -11.19
CA SER A 507 -17.22 -0.04 -11.87
C SER A 507 -16.81 -1.06 -12.93
N VAL A 508 -15.77 -0.78 -13.71
CA VAL A 508 -15.26 -1.72 -14.72
C VAL A 508 -14.64 -2.95 -14.05
N PHE A 509 -13.86 -2.73 -13.00
CA PHE A 509 -13.25 -3.82 -12.25
C PHE A 509 -14.29 -4.77 -11.66
N VAL A 510 -15.35 -4.27 -11.01
CA VAL A 510 -16.38 -5.14 -10.42
C VAL A 510 -17.19 -5.88 -11.49
N ASN A 511 -17.52 -5.24 -12.61
CA ASN A 511 -18.22 -5.92 -13.71
C ASN A 511 -17.38 -7.05 -14.32
N ILE A 512 -16.09 -6.83 -14.56
CA ILE A 512 -15.20 -7.87 -15.11
C ILE A 512 -14.96 -8.97 -14.07
N LEU A 513 -14.74 -8.61 -12.81
CA LEU A 513 -14.53 -9.58 -11.72
C LEU A 513 -15.75 -10.49 -11.53
N PHE A 514 -16.96 -9.94 -11.65
CA PHE A 514 -18.21 -10.73 -11.64
C PHE A 514 -18.21 -11.80 -12.73
N HIS A 515 -18.00 -11.42 -13.99
CA HIS A 515 -18.02 -12.38 -15.08
C HIS A 515 -16.89 -13.41 -14.98
N VAL A 516 -15.71 -13.02 -14.50
CA VAL A 516 -14.63 -13.98 -14.28
C VAL A 516 -14.89 -14.91 -13.09
N ALA A 517 -15.57 -14.46 -12.04
CA ALA A 517 -16.04 -15.35 -10.97
C ALA A 517 -17.00 -16.43 -11.51
N THR A 518 -17.98 -16.02 -12.34
CA THR A 518 -18.88 -16.95 -13.05
C THR A 518 -18.10 -17.94 -13.92
N ILE A 519 -17.13 -17.47 -14.71
CA ILE A 519 -16.25 -18.33 -15.53
C ILE A 519 -15.51 -19.34 -14.65
N CYS A 520 -14.91 -18.91 -13.54
CA CYS A 520 -14.17 -19.79 -12.64
C CYS A 520 -15.06 -20.87 -12.02
N LEU A 521 -16.25 -20.50 -11.57
CA LEU A 521 -17.23 -21.39 -10.93
C LEU A 521 -17.71 -22.48 -11.88
N HIS A 522 -18.13 -22.13 -13.10
CA HIS A 522 -18.61 -23.10 -14.09
C HIS A 522 -17.48 -23.91 -14.73
N ASN A 523 -16.29 -23.35 -14.90
CA ASN A 523 -15.11 -24.12 -15.32
C ASN A 523 -14.71 -25.19 -14.30
N ALA A 524 -14.97 -24.97 -13.00
CA ALA A 524 -14.78 -26.01 -12.00
C ALA A 524 -15.68 -27.23 -12.29
N VAL A 525 -16.96 -27.01 -12.60
CA VAL A 525 -17.92 -28.07 -12.97
C VAL A 525 -17.48 -28.81 -14.22
N ILE A 526 -17.12 -28.09 -15.29
CA ILE A 526 -16.68 -28.68 -16.56
C ILE A 526 -15.42 -29.53 -16.33
N ARG A 527 -14.46 -29.02 -15.55
CA ARG A 527 -13.24 -29.75 -15.21
C ARG A 527 -13.54 -31.03 -14.43
N LYS A 528 -14.46 -30.99 -13.46
CA LYS A 528 -14.86 -32.16 -12.69
C LYS A 528 -15.46 -33.26 -13.57
N ALA A 529 -16.29 -32.87 -14.54
CA ALA A 529 -16.89 -33.81 -15.49
C ALA A 529 -15.84 -34.41 -16.46
N ARG A 530 -14.91 -33.60 -16.99
CA ARG A 530 -13.99 -34.03 -18.05
C ARG A 530 -12.71 -34.70 -17.54
N ASN A 531 -12.10 -34.17 -16.48
CA ASN A 531 -10.74 -34.55 -16.06
C ASN A 531 -10.73 -35.44 -14.82
N ASP A 532 -11.66 -35.21 -13.89
CA ASP A 532 -11.65 -35.88 -12.58
C ASP A 532 -12.58 -37.10 -12.56
N GLY A 533 -13.24 -37.41 -13.69
CA GLY A 533 -14.11 -38.59 -13.85
C GLY A 533 -15.37 -38.57 -12.99
N CYS A 534 -15.77 -37.40 -12.47
CA CYS A 534 -16.95 -37.29 -11.62
C CYS A 534 -18.23 -37.42 -12.46
N PRO A 535 -19.26 -38.16 -11.99
CA PRO A 535 -20.53 -38.28 -12.70
C PRO A 535 -21.35 -37.00 -12.53
N VAL A 536 -21.17 -36.06 -13.45
CA VAL A 536 -21.94 -34.82 -13.56
C VAL A 536 -22.97 -34.99 -14.68
N PRO A 537 -24.26 -34.68 -14.45
CA PRO A 537 -25.28 -34.70 -15.49
C PRO A 537 -24.87 -33.85 -16.71
N GLU A 538 -25.03 -34.40 -17.92
CA GLU A 538 -24.63 -33.75 -19.17
C GLU A 538 -25.31 -32.38 -19.37
N GLU A 539 -26.54 -32.24 -18.90
CA GLU A 539 -27.28 -30.97 -18.94
C GLU A 539 -26.61 -29.86 -18.12
N ILE A 540 -26.06 -30.19 -16.94
CA ILE A 540 -25.34 -29.22 -16.09
C ILE A 540 -24.02 -28.81 -16.74
N VAL A 541 -23.34 -29.75 -17.40
CA VAL A 541 -22.11 -29.46 -18.17
C VAL A 541 -22.43 -28.53 -19.34
N ARG A 542 -23.51 -28.80 -20.07
CA ARG A 542 -23.99 -27.98 -21.18
C ARG A 542 -24.34 -26.56 -20.71
N GLN A 543 -25.12 -26.43 -19.64
CA GLN A 543 -25.46 -25.15 -19.04
C GLN A 543 -24.20 -24.39 -18.57
N SER A 544 -23.25 -25.09 -17.96
CA SER A 544 -21.99 -24.48 -17.50
C SER A 544 -21.15 -23.96 -18.67
N LEU A 545 -21.10 -24.69 -19.78
CA LEU A 545 -20.45 -24.22 -21.01
C LEU A 545 -21.14 -22.95 -21.52
N ASP A 546 -22.47 -22.94 -21.64
CA ASP A 546 -23.24 -21.77 -22.11
C ASP A 546 -22.96 -20.52 -21.23
N GLN A 547 -22.91 -20.69 -19.90
CA GLN A 547 -22.62 -19.59 -18.97
C GLN A 547 -21.20 -19.06 -19.08
N VAL A 548 -20.20 -19.94 -19.20
CA VAL A 548 -18.80 -19.53 -19.40
C VAL A 548 -18.69 -18.65 -20.64
N PHE A 549 -19.33 -19.04 -21.75
CA PHE A 549 -19.27 -18.27 -22.98
C PHE A 549 -20.05 -16.97 -22.93
N ALA A 550 -21.26 -16.97 -22.36
CA ALA A 550 -22.04 -15.76 -22.18
C ALA A 550 -21.28 -14.73 -21.33
N ALA A 551 -20.63 -15.17 -20.24
CA ALA A 551 -19.80 -14.31 -19.40
C ALA A 551 -18.55 -13.79 -20.13
N SER A 552 -17.84 -14.64 -20.87
CA SER A 552 -16.67 -14.21 -21.66
C SER A 552 -17.03 -13.20 -22.75
N ASP A 553 -18.14 -13.38 -23.46
CA ASP A 553 -18.61 -12.44 -24.48
C ASP A 553 -19.04 -11.10 -23.87
N LYS A 554 -19.60 -11.12 -22.66
CA LYS A 554 -19.87 -9.88 -21.92
C LYS A 554 -18.58 -9.14 -21.60
N ILE A 555 -17.52 -9.83 -21.17
CA ILE A 555 -16.22 -9.18 -20.94
C ILE A 555 -15.68 -8.53 -22.21
N ILE A 556 -15.78 -9.18 -23.39
CA ILE A 556 -15.40 -8.55 -24.67
C ILE A 556 -16.19 -7.27 -24.92
N GLN A 557 -17.52 -7.30 -24.74
CA GLN A 557 -18.37 -6.11 -24.90
C GLN A 557 -17.93 -4.99 -23.96
N LEU A 558 -17.67 -5.30 -22.69
CA LEU A 558 -17.22 -4.32 -21.69
C LEU A 558 -15.87 -3.69 -22.05
N LEU A 559 -14.91 -4.51 -22.50
CA LEU A 559 -13.57 -4.04 -22.87
C LEU A 559 -13.60 -3.22 -24.17
N SER A 560 -14.49 -3.55 -25.12
CA SER A 560 -14.60 -2.86 -26.41
C SER A 560 -15.16 -1.43 -26.30
N VAL A 561 -16.06 -1.18 -25.35
CA VAL A 561 -16.75 0.13 -25.22
C VAL A 561 -15.95 1.14 -24.38
N TRP A 562 -14.93 0.69 -23.64
CA TRP A 562 -14.32 1.52 -22.62
C TRP A 562 -13.10 2.32 -23.07
N GLN A 563 -13.27 3.65 -23.08
CA GLN A 563 -12.20 4.62 -23.27
C GLN A 563 -11.36 4.75 -21.99
N GLY A 564 -10.08 4.35 -22.04
CA GLY A 564 -9.16 4.39 -20.88
C GLY A 564 -8.63 3.03 -20.43
N LEU A 565 -8.83 1.98 -21.23
CA LEU A 565 -8.45 0.60 -20.89
C LEU A 565 -6.96 0.43 -20.56
N LYS A 566 -6.06 1.22 -21.18
CA LYS A 566 -4.63 1.26 -20.82
C LYS A 566 -4.38 1.70 -19.36
N ILE A 567 -5.18 2.62 -18.84
CA ILE A 567 -5.07 3.10 -17.44
C ILE A 567 -5.57 2.00 -16.49
N ALA A 568 -6.63 1.30 -16.88
CA ALA A 568 -7.21 0.22 -16.11
C ALA A 568 -6.30 -0.98 -15.92
N LEU A 569 -5.62 -1.37 -17.01
CA LEU A 569 -4.69 -2.49 -17.06
C LEU A 569 -3.39 -2.22 -16.29
N ARG A 570 -3.27 -1.05 -15.64
CA ARG A 570 -2.30 -0.84 -14.55
C ARG A 570 -2.65 -1.64 -13.28
N ASN A 571 -3.88 -2.15 -13.16
CA ASN A 571 -4.23 -3.07 -12.08
C ASN A 571 -3.79 -4.50 -12.45
N PRO A 572 -2.83 -5.12 -11.73
CA PRO A 572 -2.32 -6.46 -12.05
C PRO A 572 -3.38 -7.55 -11.97
N ILE A 573 -4.40 -7.38 -11.12
CA ILE A 573 -5.52 -8.34 -11.04
C ILE A 573 -6.33 -8.28 -12.32
N LEU A 574 -6.62 -7.07 -12.85
CA LEU A 574 -7.39 -6.93 -14.08
C LEU A 574 -6.67 -7.58 -15.29
N VAL A 575 -5.35 -7.49 -15.33
CA VAL A 575 -4.52 -8.19 -16.32
C VAL A 575 -4.74 -9.72 -16.24
N PHE A 576 -4.76 -10.28 -15.03
CA PHE A 576 -5.03 -11.71 -14.82
C PHE A 576 -6.45 -12.11 -15.24
N LEU A 577 -7.45 -11.26 -14.95
CA LEU A 577 -8.85 -11.50 -15.34
C LEU A 577 -9.01 -11.54 -16.87
N VAL A 578 -8.32 -10.63 -17.58
CA VAL A 578 -8.26 -10.61 -19.05
C VAL A 578 -7.57 -11.86 -19.60
N TYR A 579 -6.44 -12.27 -19.02
CA TYR A 579 -5.78 -13.53 -19.38
C TYR A 579 -6.69 -14.74 -19.21
N THR A 580 -7.39 -14.85 -18.07
CA THR A 580 -8.33 -15.94 -17.77
C THR A 580 -9.45 -16.00 -18.82
N THR A 581 -9.95 -14.85 -19.26
CA THR A 581 -10.97 -14.76 -20.32
C THR A 581 -10.41 -15.20 -21.67
N ALA A 582 -9.17 -14.85 -22.01
CA ALA A 582 -8.54 -15.25 -23.27
C ALA A 582 -8.40 -16.77 -23.38
N LEU A 583 -8.08 -17.46 -22.28
CA LEU A 583 -7.99 -18.92 -22.25
C LEU A 583 -9.29 -19.62 -22.66
N VAL A 584 -10.45 -19.08 -22.28
CA VAL A 584 -11.76 -19.62 -22.67
C VAL A 584 -11.94 -19.60 -24.19
N PHE A 585 -11.57 -18.48 -24.83
CA PHE A 585 -11.67 -18.35 -26.29
C PHE A 585 -10.65 -19.20 -27.02
N ILE A 586 -9.42 -19.36 -26.49
CA ILE A 586 -8.42 -20.27 -27.05
C ILE A 586 -8.96 -21.70 -27.03
N GLU A 587 -9.45 -22.17 -25.88
CA GLU A 587 -9.96 -23.54 -25.74
C GLU A 587 -11.12 -23.82 -26.72
N ARG A 588 -12.10 -22.91 -26.82
CA ARG A 588 -13.22 -23.07 -27.77
C ARG A 588 -12.80 -22.99 -29.22
N SER A 589 -11.85 -22.11 -29.56
CA SER A 589 -11.38 -21.98 -30.94
C SER A 589 -10.74 -23.26 -31.46
N VAL A 590 -10.08 -24.03 -30.58
CA VAL A 590 -9.47 -25.32 -30.90
C VAL A 590 -10.53 -26.43 -30.94
N GLN A 591 -11.46 -26.45 -29.99
CA GLN A 591 -12.49 -27.51 -29.91
C GLN A 591 -13.51 -27.44 -31.06
N GLU A 592 -13.90 -26.24 -31.49
CA GLU A 592 -14.98 -26.02 -32.47
C GLU A 592 -14.50 -25.43 -33.81
N GLU A 593 -13.18 -25.26 -34.01
CA GLU A 593 -12.60 -24.56 -35.18
C GLU A 593 -13.20 -23.16 -35.43
N ASN A 594 -13.52 -22.44 -34.34
CA ASN A 594 -14.29 -21.19 -34.40
C ASN A 594 -13.38 -19.95 -34.60
N LEU A 595 -13.49 -19.33 -35.78
CA LEU A 595 -12.71 -18.15 -36.17
C LEU A 595 -13.03 -16.90 -35.32
N ASP A 596 -14.28 -16.71 -34.89
CA ASP A 596 -14.66 -15.57 -34.04
C ASP A 596 -13.98 -15.66 -32.67
N CYS A 597 -13.96 -16.85 -32.06
CA CYS A 597 -13.22 -17.09 -30.81
C CYS A 597 -11.72 -16.84 -30.98
N ARG A 598 -11.13 -17.26 -32.10
CA ARG A 598 -9.72 -16.97 -32.42
C ARG A 598 -9.47 -15.45 -32.46
N ASN A 599 -10.34 -14.68 -33.13
CA ASN A 599 -10.22 -13.22 -33.21
C ASN A 599 -10.37 -12.54 -31.85
N LYS A 600 -11.31 -13.00 -31.01
CA LYS A 600 -11.49 -12.50 -29.63
C LYS A 600 -10.27 -12.80 -28.75
N ALA A 601 -9.65 -13.97 -28.89
CA ALA A 601 -8.41 -14.31 -28.18
C ALA A 601 -7.24 -13.39 -28.60
N LEU A 602 -7.08 -13.14 -29.90
CA LEU A 602 -6.07 -12.21 -30.44
C LEU A 602 -6.33 -10.76 -30.01
N PHE A 603 -7.59 -10.32 -29.95
CA PHE A 603 -7.96 -9.01 -29.41
C PHE A 603 -7.47 -8.84 -27.96
N LEU A 604 -7.72 -9.84 -27.10
CA LEU A 604 -7.27 -9.80 -25.70
C LEU A 604 -5.75 -9.85 -25.58
N PHE A 605 -5.07 -10.61 -26.44
CA PHE A 605 -3.61 -10.61 -26.50
C PHE A 605 -3.05 -9.24 -26.88
N ASN A 606 -3.52 -8.64 -27.96
CA ASN A 606 -3.11 -7.30 -28.39
C ASN A 606 -3.39 -6.26 -27.33
N LEU A 607 -4.51 -6.40 -26.63
CA LEU A 607 -4.86 -5.53 -25.52
C LEU A 607 -3.82 -5.62 -24.38
N LEU A 608 -3.48 -6.83 -23.93
CA LEU A 608 -2.45 -7.03 -22.90
C LEU A 608 -1.08 -6.54 -23.39
N ASN A 609 -0.75 -6.79 -24.65
CA ASN A 609 0.51 -6.37 -25.25
C ASN A 609 0.66 -4.83 -25.26
N SER A 610 -0.46 -4.09 -25.34
CA SER A 610 -0.44 -2.62 -25.38
C SER A 610 0.07 -1.92 -24.10
N VAL A 611 0.25 -2.67 -23.00
CA VAL A 611 0.69 -2.12 -21.70
C VAL A 611 1.96 -2.77 -21.13
N VAL A 612 2.61 -3.69 -21.87
CA VAL A 612 3.76 -4.49 -21.39
C VAL A 612 4.99 -3.66 -21.05
N GLU A 613 5.18 -2.52 -21.73
CA GLU A 613 6.31 -1.61 -21.47
C GLU A 613 6.22 -0.95 -20.09
N THR A 614 5.02 -0.87 -19.52
CA THR A 614 4.76 -0.13 -18.27
C THR A 614 4.48 -1.02 -17.07
N HIS A 615 4.17 -2.31 -17.28
CA HIS A 615 3.69 -3.18 -16.21
C HIS A 615 4.29 -4.60 -16.27
N PRO A 616 5.12 -5.02 -15.28
CA PRO A 616 5.76 -6.33 -15.26
C PRO A 616 4.79 -7.52 -15.32
N VAL A 617 3.67 -7.48 -14.57
CA VAL A 617 2.65 -8.55 -14.61
C VAL A 617 1.99 -8.65 -15.99
N ALA A 618 1.72 -7.53 -16.67
CA ALA A 618 1.17 -7.56 -18.02
C ALA A 618 2.16 -8.16 -19.02
N LYS A 619 3.45 -7.85 -18.90
CA LYS A 619 4.51 -8.48 -19.69
C LYS A 619 4.53 -10.00 -19.47
N MET A 620 4.47 -10.45 -18.23
CA MET A 620 4.43 -11.87 -17.89
C MET A 620 3.19 -12.57 -18.47
N GLN A 621 2.00 -12.00 -18.28
CA GLN A 621 0.75 -12.60 -18.75
C GLN A 621 0.61 -12.55 -20.27
N ALA A 622 1.08 -11.50 -20.93
CA ALA A 622 1.12 -11.43 -22.40
C ALA A 622 2.06 -12.48 -22.99
N ALA A 623 3.25 -12.67 -22.40
CA ALA A 623 4.18 -13.72 -22.82
C ALA A 623 3.59 -15.13 -22.63
N ARG A 624 2.89 -15.36 -21.51
CA ARG A 624 2.20 -16.63 -21.26
C ARG A 624 1.07 -16.87 -22.27
N LEU A 625 0.27 -15.84 -22.55
CA LEU A 625 -0.81 -15.92 -23.53
C LEU A 625 -0.30 -16.17 -24.95
N ALA A 626 0.83 -15.57 -25.34
CA ALA A 626 1.48 -15.86 -26.62
C ALA A 626 1.83 -17.35 -26.75
N ALA A 627 2.44 -17.93 -25.71
CA ALA A 627 2.78 -19.36 -25.70
C ALA A 627 1.52 -20.26 -25.75
N ASP A 628 0.45 -19.86 -25.05
CA ASP A 628 -0.83 -20.59 -25.09
C ASP A 628 -1.49 -20.52 -26.48
N LEU A 629 -1.41 -19.37 -27.17
CA LEU A 629 -1.87 -19.19 -28.56
C LEU A 629 -1.05 -20.04 -29.55
N GLU A 630 0.27 -20.02 -29.45
CA GLU A 630 1.16 -20.81 -30.29
C GLU A 630 0.89 -22.32 -30.13
N LYS A 631 0.70 -22.77 -28.89
CA LYS A 631 0.33 -24.16 -28.59
C LYS A 631 -1.01 -24.56 -29.21
N ALA A 632 -1.93 -23.61 -29.35
CA ALA A 632 -3.21 -23.79 -30.02
C ALA A 632 -3.14 -23.66 -31.55
N GLY A 633 -1.95 -23.43 -32.12
CA GLY A 633 -1.77 -23.24 -33.57
C GLY A 633 -2.29 -21.89 -34.08
N ILE A 634 -2.35 -20.88 -33.20
CA ILE A 634 -2.79 -19.51 -33.51
C ILE A 634 -1.56 -18.60 -33.51
N ASP A 635 -1.28 -17.95 -34.64
CA ASP A 635 -0.17 -17.01 -34.75
C ASP A 635 -0.47 -15.70 -33.99
N PRO A 636 0.27 -15.36 -32.91
CA PRO A 636 0.06 -14.15 -32.14
C PRO A 636 0.35 -12.86 -32.92
N SER A 637 1.07 -12.94 -34.05
CA SER A 637 1.42 -11.81 -34.90
C SER A 637 0.35 -11.47 -35.96
N ALA A 638 -0.69 -12.29 -36.09
CA ALA A 638 -1.80 -12.04 -36.99
C ALA A 638 -2.61 -10.80 -36.57
N GLN A 639 -2.78 -9.83 -37.48
CA GLN A 639 -3.55 -8.61 -37.23
C GLN A 639 -5.04 -8.92 -37.07
N THR A 640 -5.69 -8.32 -36.06
CA THR A 640 -7.13 -8.49 -35.79
C THR A 640 -7.95 -7.47 -36.59
N GLU A 641 -8.97 -7.90 -37.34
CA GLU A 641 -9.90 -7.02 -38.07
C GLU A 641 -10.96 -6.33 -37.18
N LEU A 642 -10.91 -6.51 -35.85
CA LEU A 642 -11.81 -5.85 -34.91
C LEU A 642 -11.32 -4.41 -34.67
N GLY A 643 -11.81 -3.50 -35.51
CA GLY A 643 -11.49 -2.07 -35.48
C GLY A 643 -11.74 -1.44 -34.10
N VAL A 644 -10.69 -0.85 -33.54
CA VAL A 644 -10.77 0.05 -32.38
C VAL A 644 -11.18 1.43 -32.92
N SER A 645 -12.45 1.81 -32.72
CA SER A 645 -12.93 3.19 -32.93
C SER A 645 -12.88 3.99 -31.64
#